data_AF-A0A812KX02-F1
#
_entry.id   AF-A0A812KX02-F1
#
_cell.length_a   1.000
_cell.length_b   1.000
_cell.length_c   1.000
_cell.angle_alpha   90.00
_cell.angle_beta   90.00
_cell.angle_gamma   90.00
#
_symmetry.space_group_name_H-M   'P 1'
#
loop_
_entity.id
_entity.type
_entity.pdbx_description
1 polymer ?
#
loop_
_entity_poly.entity_id
_entity_poly.type
_entity_poly.pdbx_seq_one_letter_code
_entity_poly.pdbx_strand_id
1 'polypeptide(L)'
;MTTEPTMAAKCTAEFVGTFLLIFTVGCNVLGGSATWAGVSIAFVLMVCIYALGGISGANFNPAVSVTLGISRAMGGPGLDWKTVGIYAGVQTAAGIAAAICYSLLFGQSFNLAPAKGFSWYHAGLCELLYTFMLTFVVMNVAAAKKNVGEKNQYYGMAIAFTVVAGAYGAGAVSGGCFNPAVALGIDVSSAGRGFGWSIAYVIFELLGAAMAAALFKVVRPEDFGGEKSQVTELVSEFLGTYMLVLTVGLNVLGSSKAAAFSIAAGLTSMIYALGDVSGAHFNPAVTVAILASGRCPELTPAKAGTYAGVQIAGGIAAALTYAFIYQGATFGLGPVGSSTWAGVSVAEIVYTFVLCFVVLCVAVSERTKASHLFGLAIGSCVTVGGFAIGGISGGSLNPAVSFGIATSHILNGGRFYQALLYTLLELAGATAAAGVFKVTHEVEMDPAAGKDEKAAAMTTEPTMVAKCTAEFVGTFLLIFTVGCNVLGGSATWAGVSIAFVLMVCIYALGGISGANFNPAVSVTLGISRAMGGPGLDWKTVGIYAGVQTAAGIAAAICYSLLFGQSFNLAPAKGFSWYHAGLCELLYTFMLTFVVMNVAAAKKNVGEKNQYYGMAIAFTVVAGAYGAGAVSGGCFNPAVALGIDVSSAGRGFGWSIAYVIFELLGAAMAAALFKVVRPEDFGGEKSQVTELVSEFLGTYMLVLTVGLNVLGSSKAAAFSIAAGLTSMIYALGDVSGAHFNPAVTVAILASGRCPELTPAKAGTYAGVQIAGGIAAALTYAFIYQGATFGLGPVGSSTWAGVSVAEIVYTFVLCFVVLCVAVSERTKASHLFGLAIGSCVTVGGFAIGGISGGSLNPAVSFGIAAANILNGGVFYKAFIYSALELIGAAAAAGVFMVTHEVETAVAEKKEVDA
;
A
#
# COMPACT_ATOMS: atom_id res chain seq x y z
N MET A 1 -29.27 9.50 -3.42
CA MET A 1 -30.06 8.34 -3.90
C MET A 1 -30.49 7.51 -2.69
N THR A 2 -31.79 7.28 -2.48
CA THR A 2 -32.34 6.70 -1.24
C THR A 2 -32.84 5.25 -1.37
N THR A 3 -32.76 4.65 -2.56
CA THR A 3 -33.21 3.27 -2.79
C THR A 3 -32.10 2.27 -2.49
N GLU A 4 -32.41 1.29 -1.64
CA GLU A 4 -31.52 0.16 -1.38
C GLU A 4 -31.35 -0.72 -2.62
N PRO A 5 -30.17 -1.32 -2.85
CA PRO A 5 -29.97 -2.33 -3.88
C PRO A 5 -30.88 -3.54 -3.67
N THR A 6 -31.37 -4.15 -4.76
CA THR A 6 -32.17 -5.38 -4.66
C THR A 6 -31.35 -6.55 -4.13
N MET A 7 -32.03 -7.59 -3.65
CA MET A 7 -31.36 -8.84 -3.28
C MET A 7 -30.62 -9.49 -4.47
N ALA A 8 -31.09 -9.30 -5.70
CA ALA A 8 -30.40 -9.80 -6.88
C ALA A 8 -29.05 -9.10 -7.08
N ALA A 9 -29.03 -7.76 -7.02
CA ALA A 9 -27.79 -6.98 -7.08
C ALA A 9 -26.82 -7.35 -5.94
N LYS A 10 -27.34 -7.51 -4.71
CA LYS A 10 -26.55 -7.96 -3.55
C LYS A 10 -25.96 -9.35 -3.75
N CYS A 11 -26.73 -10.32 -4.23
CA CYS A 11 -26.23 -11.67 -4.52
C CYS A 11 -25.20 -11.67 -5.66
N THR A 12 -25.42 -10.90 -6.73
CA THR A 12 -24.45 -10.75 -7.82
C THR A 12 -23.13 -10.18 -7.30
N ALA A 13 -23.19 -9.14 -6.46
CA ALA A 13 -22.01 -8.57 -5.82
C ALA A 13 -21.26 -9.61 -4.97
N GLU A 14 -21.96 -10.32 -4.07
CA GLU A 14 -21.35 -11.37 -3.26
C GLU A 14 -20.75 -12.51 -4.09
N PHE A 15 -21.40 -12.90 -5.19
CA PHE A 15 -20.88 -13.92 -6.11
C PHE A 15 -19.61 -13.43 -6.80
N VAL A 16 -19.64 -12.25 -7.43
CA VAL A 16 -18.50 -11.71 -8.20
C VAL A 16 -17.29 -11.49 -7.30
N GLY A 17 -17.46 -10.84 -6.14
CA GLY A 17 -16.34 -10.59 -5.23
C GLY A 17 -15.72 -11.88 -4.68
N THR A 18 -16.55 -12.85 -4.30
CA THR A 18 -16.07 -14.16 -3.80
C THR A 18 -15.38 -14.97 -4.90
N PHE A 19 -15.94 -14.97 -6.12
CA PHE A 19 -15.36 -15.63 -7.28
C PHE A 19 -13.97 -15.07 -7.59
N LEU A 20 -13.84 -13.74 -7.69
CA LEU A 20 -12.58 -13.08 -7.99
C LEU A 20 -11.53 -13.37 -6.91
N LEU A 21 -11.91 -13.29 -5.63
CA LEU A 21 -11.02 -13.62 -4.52
C LEU A 21 -10.44 -15.04 -4.65
N ILE A 22 -11.31 -16.04 -4.80
CA ILE A 22 -10.90 -17.45 -4.81
C ILE A 22 -10.18 -17.82 -6.11
N PHE A 23 -10.57 -17.21 -7.24
CA PHE A 23 -9.87 -17.39 -8.50
C PHE A 23 -8.44 -16.85 -8.41
N THR A 24 -8.25 -15.67 -7.82
CA THR A 24 -6.92 -15.10 -7.55
C THR A 24 -6.11 -15.94 -6.56
N VAL A 25 -6.74 -16.53 -5.52
CA VAL A 25 -6.06 -17.49 -4.63
C VAL A 25 -5.48 -18.64 -5.44
N GLY A 26 -6.29 -19.32 -6.25
CA GLY A 26 -5.82 -20.45 -7.04
C GLY A 26 -4.75 -20.08 -8.06
N CYS A 27 -4.91 -18.95 -8.75
CA CYS A 27 -3.90 -18.45 -9.68
C CYS A 27 -2.56 -18.15 -9.00
N ASN A 28 -2.56 -17.56 -7.80
CA ASN A 28 -1.31 -17.28 -7.09
C ASN A 28 -0.64 -18.54 -6.53
N VAL A 29 -1.43 -19.47 -5.99
CA VAL A 29 -0.91 -20.74 -5.45
C VAL A 29 -0.29 -21.60 -6.55
N LEU A 30 -0.96 -21.72 -7.70
CA LEU A 30 -0.49 -22.53 -8.83
C LEU A 30 0.52 -21.79 -9.72
N GLY A 31 0.47 -20.46 -9.77
CA GLY A 31 1.36 -19.61 -10.56
C GLY A 31 2.76 -19.39 -9.95
N GLY A 32 2.97 -19.73 -8.67
CA GLY A 32 4.31 -19.90 -8.11
C GLY A 32 5.00 -18.66 -7.50
N SER A 33 4.32 -17.51 -7.35
CA SER A 33 4.92 -16.31 -6.72
C SER A 33 4.68 -16.25 -5.20
N ALA A 34 5.33 -17.14 -4.43
CA ALA A 34 5.15 -17.19 -2.97
C ALA A 34 5.47 -15.87 -2.24
N THR A 35 6.34 -15.01 -2.81
CA THR A 35 6.70 -13.72 -2.20
C THR A 35 5.55 -12.73 -2.23
N TRP A 36 4.74 -12.71 -3.29
CA TRP A 36 3.71 -11.68 -3.52
C TRP A 36 2.28 -12.22 -3.50
N ALA A 37 2.10 -13.54 -3.39
CA ALA A 37 0.80 -14.19 -3.36
C ALA A 37 -0.14 -13.58 -2.30
N GLY A 38 0.33 -13.41 -1.06
CA GLY A 38 -0.47 -12.81 0.01
C GLY A 38 -0.89 -11.37 -0.29
N VAL A 39 -0.01 -10.56 -0.89
CA VAL A 39 -0.34 -9.20 -1.34
C VAL A 39 -1.38 -9.21 -2.45
N SER A 40 -1.20 -10.05 -3.48
CA SER A 40 -2.15 -10.18 -4.60
C SER A 40 -3.55 -10.58 -4.13
N ILE A 41 -3.63 -11.59 -3.25
CA ILE A 41 -4.90 -12.08 -2.68
C ILE A 41 -5.58 -10.99 -1.82
N ALA A 42 -4.82 -10.30 -0.99
CA ALA A 42 -5.35 -9.19 -0.19
C ALA A 42 -5.83 -8.03 -1.08
N PHE A 43 -5.11 -7.71 -2.15
CA PHE A 43 -5.45 -6.59 -3.02
C PHE A 43 -6.69 -6.88 -3.85
N VAL A 44 -6.91 -8.12 -4.31
CA VAL A 44 -8.19 -8.45 -4.99
C VAL A 44 -9.36 -8.31 -4.03
N LEU A 45 -9.19 -8.69 -2.75
CA LEU A 45 -10.21 -8.46 -1.73
C LEU A 45 -10.46 -6.95 -1.54
N MET A 46 -9.40 -6.15 -1.40
CA MET A 46 -9.49 -4.69 -1.23
C MET A 46 -10.29 -4.04 -2.36
N VAL A 47 -9.94 -4.33 -3.62
CA VAL A 47 -10.59 -3.69 -4.77
C VAL A 47 -12.04 -4.14 -4.94
N CYS A 48 -12.35 -5.41 -4.63
CA CYS A 48 -13.74 -5.87 -4.61
C CYS A 48 -14.55 -5.19 -3.49
N ILE A 49 -13.96 -4.97 -2.30
CA ILE A 49 -14.63 -4.26 -1.21
C ILE A 49 -14.97 -2.82 -1.61
N TYR A 50 -14.03 -2.08 -2.22
CA TYR A 50 -14.34 -0.74 -2.71
C TYR A 50 -15.37 -0.74 -3.84
N ALA A 51 -15.31 -1.73 -4.74
CA ALA A 51 -16.23 -1.81 -5.87
C ALA A 51 -17.68 -2.15 -5.46
N LEU A 52 -17.86 -2.98 -4.43
CA LEU A 52 -19.15 -3.64 -4.15
C LEU A 52 -19.66 -3.42 -2.72
N GLY A 53 -18.89 -2.77 -1.85
CA GLY A 53 -19.27 -2.51 -0.44
C GLY A 53 -20.58 -1.73 -0.33
N GLY A 54 -20.77 -0.71 -1.18
CA GLY A 54 -22.02 0.07 -1.26
C GLY A 54 -23.22 -0.69 -1.84
N ILE A 55 -23.02 -1.94 -2.30
CA ILE A 55 -24.06 -2.79 -2.89
C ILE A 55 -24.52 -3.84 -1.88
N SER A 56 -23.62 -4.73 -1.46
CA SER A 56 -23.94 -5.88 -0.58
C SER A 56 -23.41 -5.77 0.85
N GLY A 57 -22.52 -4.82 1.12
CA GLY A 57 -21.64 -4.84 2.30
C GLY A 57 -20.30 -5.55 2.06
N ALA A 58 -20.13 -6.19 0.88
CA ALA A 58 -18.91 -6.88 0.47
C ALA A 58 -18.40 -7.91 1.48
N ASN A 59 -19.27 -8.84 1.91
CA ASN A 59 -18.91 -9.82 2.93
C ASN A 59 -17.88 -10.83 2.39
N PHE A 60 -18.12 -11.37 1.19
CA PHE A 60 -17.30 -12.33 0.43
C PHE A 60 -16.79 -13.56 1.19
N ASN A 61 -17.32 -13.77 2.38
CA ASN A 61 -16.82 -14.70 3.37
C ASN A 61 -17.97 -15.08 4.31
N PRO A 62 -18.36 -16.36 4.39
CA PRO A 62 -19.42 -16.79 5.28
C PRO A 62 -19.14 -16.47 6.76
N ALA A 63 -17.87 -16.47 7.20
CA ALA A 63 -17.50 -16.10 8.57
C ALA A 63 -17.77 -14.61 8.87
N VAL A 64 -17.59 -13.72 7.89
CA VAL A 64 -17.97 -12.29 8.00
C VAL A 64 -19.48 -12.15 8.14
N SER A 65 -20.24 -12.82 7.28
CA SER A 65 -21.71 -12.83 7.34
C SER A 65 -22.22 -13.34 8.70
N VAL A 66 -21.65 -14.43 9.22
CA VAL A 66 -22.00 -15.00 10.52
C VAL A 66 -21.66 -14.03 11.67
N THR A 67 -20.49 -13.38 11.64
CA THR A 67 -20.10 -12.39 12.65
C THR A 67 -21.12 -11.25 12.75
N LEU A 68 -21.57 -10.74 11.59
CA LEU A 68 -22.61 -9.71 11.51
C LEU A 68 -23.96 -10.22 12.06
N GLY A 69 -24.32 -11.47 11.78
CA GLY A 69 -25.51 -12.11 12.33
C GLY A 69 -25.49 -12.23 13.86
N ILE A 70 -24.36 -12.65 14.43
CA ILE A 70 -24.16 -12.77 15.88
C ILE A 70 -24.22 -11.38 16.55
N SER A 71 -23.53 -10.39 15.99
CA SER A 71 -23.56 -9.01 16.49
C SER A 71 -24.99 -8.45 16.54
N ARG A 72 -25.76 -8.63 15.47
CA ARG A 72 -27.17 -8.22 15.42
C ARG A 72 -28.01 -8.94 16.47
N ALA A 73 -27.81 -10.26 16.64
CA ALA A 73 -28.53 -11.04 17.66
C ALA A 73 -28.23 -10.58 19.10
N MET A 74 -27.05 -9.99 19.33
CA MET A 74 -26.67 -9.37 20.60
C MET A 74 -27.17 -7.92 20.79
N GLY A 75 -27.89 -7.36 19.82
CA GLY A 75 -28.43 -5.99 19.85
C GLY A 75 -27.56 -4.93 19.15
N GLY A 76 -26.50 -5.35 18.45
CA GLY A 76 -25.57 -4.46 17.74
C GLY A 76 -25.89 -4.28 16.25
N PRO A 77 -24.98 -3.64 15.49
CA PRO A 77 -25.09 -3.57 14.03
C PRO A 77 -24.85 -4.93 13.39
N GLY A 78 -25.50 -5.19 12.25
CA GLY A 78 -25.26 -6.41 11.48
C GLY A 78 -26.44 -6.85 10.60
N LEU A 79 -26.38 -8.11 10.15
CA LEU A 79 -27.30 -8.70 9.18
C LEU A 79 -28.33 -9.61 9.87
N ASP A 80 -29.52 -9.71 9.30
CA ASP A 80 -30.48 -10.73 9.71
C ASP A 80 -30.05 -12.13 9.24
N TRP A 81 -30.44 -13.17 9.96
CA TRP A 81 -30.01 -14.54 9.68
C TRP A 81 -30.48 -15.09 8.33
N LYS A 82 -31.56 -14.56 7.74
CA LYS A 82 -31.99 -14.96 6.40
C LYS A 82 -30.99 -14.43 5.37
N THR A 83 -30.58 -13.17 5.46
CA THR A 83 -29.53 -12.60 4.60
C THR A 83 -28.20 -13.33 4.79
N VAL A 84 -27.82 -13.67 6.03
CA VAL A 84 -26.61 -14.46 6.32
C VAL A 84 -26.64 -15.81 5.59
N GLY A 85 -27.75 -16.53 5.65
CA GLY A 85 -27.91 -17.82 4.96
C GLY A 85 -27.83 -17.69 3.43
N ILE A 86 -28.45 -16.65 2.86
CA ILE A 86 -28.38 -16.37 1.41
C ILE A 86 -26.94 -16.07 0.99
N TYR A 87 -26.26 -15.17 1.70
CA TYR A 87 -24.89 -14.79 1.38
C TYR A 87 -23.94 -15.98 1.48
N ALA A 88 -24.04 -16.77 2.56
CA ALA A 88 -23.20 -17.96 2.72
C ALA A 88 -23.38 -18.94 1.55
N GLY A 89 -24.62 -19.20 1.12
CA GLY A 89 -24.89 -20.07 -0.02
C GLY A 89 -24.30 -19.55 -1.34
N VAL A 90 -24.48 -18.25 -1.63
CA VAL A 90 -23.95 -17.60 -2.84
C VAL A 90 -22.42 -17.58 -2.84
N GLN A 91 -21.80 -17.25 -1.71
CA GLN A 91 -20.35 -17.22 -1.54
C GLN A 91 -19.73 -18.61 -1.75
N THR A 92 -20.33 -19.67 -1.19
CA THR A 92 -19.88 -21.05 -1.41
C THR A 92 -20.01 -21.46 -2.88
N ALA A 93 -21.11 -21.12 -3.56
CA ALA A 93 -21.28 -21.41 -4.98
C ALA A 93 -20.22 -20.70 -5.84
N ALA A 94 -19.93 -19.43 -5.54
CA ALA A 94 -18.87 -18.66 -6.19
C ALA A 94 -17.49 -19.28 -5.97
N GLY A 95 -17.21 -19.75 -4.76
CA GLY A 95 -15.94 -20.41 -4.43
C GLY A 95 -15.72 -21.71 -5.19
N ILE A 96 -16.75 -22.55 -5.31
CA ILE A 96 -16.68 -23.78 -6.11
C ILE A 96 -16.46 -23.45 -7.59
N ALA A 97 -17.20 -22.46 -8.12
CA ALA A 97 -17.05 -22.03 -9.53
C ALA A 97 -15.63 -21.51 -9.80
N ALA A 98 -15.09 -20.65 -8.95
CA ALA A 98 -13.73 -20.15 -9.05
C ALA A 98 -12.69 -21.26 -8.98
N ALA A 99 -12.92 -22.26 -8.10
CA ALA A 99 -12.00 -23.38 -7.93
C ALA A 99 -11.94 -24.30 -9.14
N ILE A 100 -13.08 -24.55 -9.78
CA ILE A 100 -13.15 -25.25 -11.07
C ILE A 100 -12.42 -24.42 -12.15
N CYS A 101 -12.66 -23.11 -12.22
CA CYS A 101 -12.04 -22.25 -13.22
C CYS A 101 -10.51 -22.23 -13.15
N TYR A 102 -9.90 -22.03 -11.97
CA TYR A 102 -8.43 -22.07 -11.88
C TYR A 102 -7.91 -23.50 -12.14
N SER A 103 -8.65 -24.54 -11.74
CA SER A 103 -8.21 -25.92 -11.95
C SER A 103 -8.16 -26.28 -13.42
N LEU A 104 -9.14 -25.80 -14.20
CA LEU A 104 -9.16 -25.94 -15.66
C LEU A 104 -8.06 -25.09 -16.32
N LEU A 105 -7.83 -23.87 -15.84
CA LEU A 105 -6.79 -22.98 -16.37
C LEU A 105 -5.39 -23.57 -16.26
N PHE A 106 -5.06 -24.18 -15.10
CA PHE A 106 -3.75 -24.75 -14.83
C PHE A 106 -3.66 -26.26 -15.12
N GLY A 107 -4.79 -26.94 -15.34
CA GLY A 107 -4.87 -28.40 -15.41
C GLY A 107 -4.48 -29.09 -14.10
N GLN A 108 -4.52 -28.37 -12.98
CA GLN A 108 -4.04 -28.83 -11.67
C GLN A 108 -4.87 -28.23 -10.54
N SER A 109 -4.98 -28.95 -9.43
CA SER A 109 -5.54 -28.46 -8.16
C SER A 109 -4.56 -28.72 -7.01
N PHE A 110 -4.76 -28.06 -5.88
CA PHE A 110 -3.96 -28.23 -4.66
C PHE A 110 -4.87 -28.60 -3.50
N ASN A 111 -4.39 -29.45 -2.60
CA ASN A 111 -5.20 -29.98 -1.50
C ASN A 111 -5.13 -29.06 -0.27
N LEU A 112 -6.23 -28.94 0.45
CA LEU A 112 -6.28 -28.28 1.76
C LEU A 112 -5.82 -29.26 2.85
N ALA A 113 -4.81 -28.89 3.64
CA ALA A 113 -4.36 -29.64 4.81
C ALA A 113 -3.40 -28.78 5.66
N PRO A 114 -3.22 -29.13 6.96
CA PRO A 114 -2.13 -28.58 7.75
C PRO A 114 -0.78 -28.77 7.05
N ALA A 115 0.10 -27.77 7.15
CA ALA A 115 1.43 -27.83 6.57
C ALA A 115 2.24 -28.98 7.19
N LYS A 116 3.21 -29.51 6.43
CA LYS A 116 4.04 -30.63 6.87
C LYS A 116 4.71 -30.31 8.21
N GLY A 117 4.51 -31.19 9.20
CA GLY A 117 5.05 -31.02 10.55
C GLY A 117 4.08 -30.37 11.53
N PHE A 118 2.92 -29.88 11.10
CA PHE A 118 1.89 -29.32 11.95
C PHE A 118 0.67 -30.24 12.01
N SER A 119 0.02 -30.27 13.18
CA SER A 119 -1.26 -30.97 13.38
C SER A 119 -2.45 -30.08 13.04
N TRP A 120 -3.64 -30.70 13.00
CA TRP A 120 -4.91 -30.01 12.77
C TRP A 120 -5.21 -28.89 13.77
N TYR A 121 -4.78 -28.99 15.03
CA TYR A 121 -5.05 -27.96 16.03
C TYR A 121 -4.10 -26.77 15.93
N HIS A 122 -2.86 -26.96 15.42
CA HIS A 122 -1.97 -25.83 15.13
C HIS A 122 -2.52 -25.03 13.95
N ALA A 123 -2.92 -25.71 12.87
CA ALA A 123 -3.56 -25.08 11.71
C ALA A 123 -4.90 -24.43 12.10
N GLY A 124 -5.75 -25.14 12.85
CA GLY A 124 -7.02 -24.63 13.34
C GLY A 124 -6.88 -23.40 14.22
N LEU A 125 -5.86 -23.34 15.09
CA LEU A 125 -5.60 -22.15 15.91
C LEU A 125 -5.19 -20.94 15.05
N CYS A 126 -4.36 -21.14 14.02
CA CYS A 126 -4.03 -20.09 13.05
C CYS A 126 -5.28 -19.57 12.31
N GLU A 127 -6.12 -20.49 11.81
CA GLU A 127 -7.36 -20.15 11.11
C GLU A 127 -8.35 -19.41 12.02
N LEU A 128 -8.46 -19.83 13.29
CA LEU A 128 -9.29 -19.15 14.29
C LEU A 128 -8.80 -17.72 14.55
N LEU A 129 -7.51 -17.52 14.81
CA LEU A 129 -6.95 -16.22 15.21
C LEU A 129 -6.97 -15.19 14.08
N TYR A 130 -6.68 -15.59 12.85
CA TYR A 130 -6.70 -14.68 11.72
C TYR A 130 -8.10 -14.48 11.13
N THR A 131 -9.02 -15.45 11.24
CA THR A 131 -10.44 -15.20 10.95
C THR A 131 -11.06 -14.28 12.00
N PHE A 132 -10.68 -14.45 13.27
CA PHE A 132 -11.01 -13.49 14.33
C PHE A 132 -10.52 -12.10 13.95
N MET A 133 -9.25 -11.93 13.59
CA MET A 133 -8.70 -10.62 13.20
C MET A 133 -9.46 -10.02 12.01
N LEU A 134 -9.66 -10.79 10.94
CA LEU A 134 -10.37 -10.36 9.74
C LEU A 134 -11.78 -9.87 10.06
N THR A 135 -12.58 -10.70 10.73
CA THR A 135 -13.98 -10.38 11.05
C THR A 135 -14.10 -9.30 12.12
N PHE A 136 -13.18 -9.25 13.09
CA PHE A 136 -13.12 -8.19 14.10
C PHE A 136 -12.80 -6.84 13.46
N VAL A 137 -11.87 -6.78 12.52
CA VAL A 137 -11.56 -5.56 11.78
C VAL A 137 -12.78 -5.15 10.94
N VAL A 138 -13.43 -6.07 10.22
CA VAL A 138 -14.68 -5.76 9.48
C VAL A 138 -15.72 -5.11 10.39
N MET A 139 -15.96 -5.68 11.57
CA MET A 139 -16.92 -5.12 12.54
C MET A 139 -16.55 -3.69 12.94
N ASN A 140 -15.27 -3.43 13.23
CA ASN A 140 -14.80 -2.13 13.71
C ASN A 140 -14.68 -1.04 12.65
N VAL A 141 -14.35 -1.39 11.40
CA VAL A 141 -14.06 -0.41 10.34
C VAL A 141 -15.23 -0.22 9.37
N ALA A 142 -16.09 -1.23 9.20
CA ALA A 142 -17.24 -1.17 8.30
C ALA A 142 -18.58 -1.21 9.04
N ALA A 143 -18.78 -2.14 9.98
CA ALA A 143 -20.12 -2.37 10.57
C ALA A 143 -20.48 -1.43 11.74
N ALA A 144 -19.49 -0.96 12.50
CA ALA A 144 -19.73 -0.14 13.69
C ALA A 144 -20.61 1.08 13.40
N LYS A 145 -21.52 1.45 14.32
CA LYS A 145 -22.54 2.49 14.05
C LYS A 145 -21.92 3.83 13.67
N LYS A 146 -20.74 4.13 14.23
CA LYS A 146 -19.96 5.33 13.89
C LYS A 146 -19.55 5.42 12.42
N ASN A 147 -19.51 4.30 11.68
CA ASN A 147 -19.06 4.24 10.29
C ASN A 147 -20.23 4.18 9.29
N VAL A 148 -21.47 4.00 9.76
CA VAL A 148 -22.67 4.03 8.92
C VAL A 148 -22.90 5.44 8.39
N GLY A 149 -22.99 5.60 7.07
CA GLY A 149 -23.22 6.88 6.38
C GLY A 149 -21.96 7.65 5.97
N GLU A 150 -21.07 7.03 5.18
CA GLU A 150 -19.84 7.60 4.58
C GLU A 150 -18.98 8.46 5.52
N LYS A 151 -18.37 7.84 6.55
CA LYS A 151 -17.46 8.54 7.47
C LYS A 151 -15.99 8.17 7.33
N ASN A 152 -15.66 6.97 6.84
CA ASN A 152 -14.27 6.58 6.61
C ASN A 152 -14.09 5.86 5.26
N GLN A 153 -12.92 6.01 4.63
CA GLN A 153 -12.58 5.30 3.40
C GLN A 153 -11.53 4.21 3.61
N TYR A 154 -10.87 4.12 4.76
CA TYR A 154 -9.82 3.12 4.98
C TYR A 154 -10.33 1.68 5.16
N TYR A 155 -11.65 1.46 5.26
CA TYR A 155 -12.25 0.15 5.58
C TYR A 155 -11.74 -0.98 4.67
N GLY A 156 -11.76 -0.80 3.35
CA GLY A 156 -11.32 -1.84 2.41
C GLY A 156 -9.85 -2.20 2.56
N MET A 157 -9.00 -1.20 2.80
CA MET A 157 -7.57 -1.38 3.04
C MET A 157 -7.32 -2.10 4.37
N ALA A 158 -7.98 -1.66 5.45
CA ALA A 158 -7.85 -2.27 6.77
C ALA A 158 -8.26 -3.75 6.76
N ILE A 159 -9.37 -4.09 6.08
CA ILE A 159 -9.83 -5.47 5.95
C ILE A 159 -8.82 -6.30 5.15
N ALA A 160 -8.39 -5.82 3.98
CA ALA A 160 -7.42 -6.52 3.15
C ALA A 160 -6.07 -6.76 3.85
N PHE A 161 -5.61 -5.81 4.64
CA PHE A 161 -4.33 -5.92 5.35
C PHE A 161 -4.34 -7.00 6.44
N THR A 162 -5.51 -7.41 6.95
CA THR A 162 -5.61 -8.62 7.79
C THR A 162 -5.26 -9.90 7.02
N VAL A 163 -5.60 -9.95 5.72
CA VAL A 163 -5.26 -11.08 4.85
C VAL A 163 -3.77 -11.08 4.52
N VAL A 164 -3.14 -9.92 4.34
CA VAL A 164 -1.66 -9.83 4.24
C VAL A 164 -1.02 -10.35 5.54
N ALA A 165 -1.52 -9.93 6.70
CA ALA A 165 -1.01 -10.40 8.00
C ALA A 165 -1.12 -11.93 8.12
N GLY A 166 -2.30 -12.49 7.85
CA GLY A 166 -2.58 -13.92 7.96
C GLY A 166 -1.90 -14.79 6.91
N ALA A 167 -1.90 -14.38 5.64
CA ALA A 167 -1.31 -15.19 4.56
C ALA A 167 0.19 -15.42 4.77
N TYR A 168 0.91 -14.40 5.25
CA TYR A 168 2.35 -14.50 5.52
C TYR A 168 2.67 -15.02 6.93
N GLY A 169 1.84 -14.70 7.94
CA GLY A 169 2.02 -15.20 9.30
C GLY A 169 1.60 -16.66 9.47
N ALA A 170 0.35 -16.98 9.14
CA ALA A 170 -0.24 -18.29 9.35
C ALA A 170 -0.13 -19.25 8.14
N GLY A 171 0.20 -18.75 6.95
CA GLY A 171 0.26 -19.56 5.72
C GLY A 171 1.25 -20.74 5.79
N ALA A 172 2.39 -20.56 6.47
CA ALA A 172 3.37 -21.63 6.67
C ALA A 172 2.89 -22.79 7.57
N VAL A 173 1.79 -22.59 8.30
CA VAL A 173 1.20 -23.57 9.24
C VAL A 173 -0.09 -24.16 8.69
N SER A 174 -0.99 -23.29 8.21
CA SER A 174 -2.38 -23.63 7.86
C SER A 174 -2.71 -23.51 6.37
N GLY A 175 -1.89 -22.82 5.59
CA GLY A 175 -2.25 -22.37 4.24
C GLY A 175 -3.04 -21.06 4.23
N GLY A 176 -3.62 -20.63 5.36
CA GLY A 176 -4.22 -19.31 5.56
C GLY A 176 -5.49 -19.05 4.75
N CYS A 177 -6.55 -19.82 5.00
CA CYS A 177 -7.82 -19.71 4.28
C CYS A 177 -8.65 -18.52 4.78
N PHE A 178 -8.86 -18.46 6.11
CA PHE A 178 -9.66 -17.46 6.84
C PHE A 178 -11.07 -17.22 6.29
N ASN A 179 -11.59 -18.16 5.51
CA ASN A 179 -12.81 -18.00 4.73
C ASN A 179 -13.40 -19.38 4.39
N PRO A 180 -14.58 -19.71 4.93
CA PRO A 180 -15.26 -20.98 4.65
C PRO A 180 -15.49 -21.26 3.16
N ALA A 181 -15.74 -20.24 2.35
CA ALA A 181 -15.92 -20.41 0.89
C ALA A 181 -14.60 -20.77 0.18
N VAL A 182 -13.46 -20.24 0.64
CA VAL A 182 -12.12 -20.61 0.15
C VAL A 182 -11.84 -22.07 0.51
N ALA A 183 -12.02 -22.43 1.79
CA ALA A 183 -11.77 -23.78 2.28
C ALA A 183 -12.62 -24.84 1.54
N LEU A 184 -13.92 -24.60 1.40
CA LEU A 184 -14.84 -25.49 0.67
C LEU A 184 -14.52 -25.56 -0.83
N GLY A 185 -14.19 -24.43 -1.47
CA GLY A 185 -13.84 -24.38 -2.89
C GLY A 185 -12.59 -25.22 -3.22
N ILE A 186 -11.53 -25.06 -2.42
CA ILE A 186 -10.30 -25.85 -2.57
C ILE A 186 -10.60 -27.34 -2.44
N ASP A 187 -11.25 -27.75 -1.35
CA ASP A 187 -11.53 -29.16 -1.02
C ASP A 187 -12.39 -29.85 -2.08
N VAL A 188 -13.39 -29.15 -2.65
CA VAL A 188 -14.20 -29.66 -3.78
C VAL A 188 -13.35 -29.84 -5.04
N SER A 189 -12.51 -28.85 -5.39
CA SER A 189 -11.65 -28.94 -6.58
C SER A 189 -10.53 -29.98 -6.45
N SER A 190 -10.13 -30.30 -5.22
CA SER A 190 -9.07 -31.25 -4.90
C SER A 190 -9.58 -32.62 -4.45
N ALA A 191 -10.89 -32.91 -4.54
CA ALA A 191 -11.50 -34.13 -4.00
C ALA A 191 -10.83 -35.43 -4.49
N GLY A 192 -10.28 -35.44 -5.72
CA GLY A 192 -9.51 -36.57 -6.25
C GLY A 192 -8.10 -36.76 -5.66
N ARG A 193 -7.61 -35.81 -4.86
CA ARG A 193 -6.31 -35.81 -4.16
C ARG A 193 -6.48 -35.92 -2.63
N GLY A 194 -7.54 -35.32 -2.10
CA GLY A 194 -7.89 -35.31 -0.68
C GLY A 194 -9.19 -34.53 -0.47
N PHE A 195 -9.99 -34.92 0.52
CA PHE A 195 -11.27 -34.30 0.85
C PHE A 195 -11.52 -34.32 2.36
N GLY A 196 -12.25 -33.33 2.87
CA GLY A 196 -12.81 -33.30 4.23
C GLY A 196 -12.08 -32.36 5.20
N TRP A 197 -10.91 -31.85 4.83
CA TRP A 197 -10.19 -30.88 5.66
C TRP A 197 -10.92 -29.55 5.79
N SER A 198 -11.73 -29.19 4.79
CA SER A 198 -12.55 -27.98 4.85
C SER A 198 -13.45 -27.93 6.08
N ILE A 199 -13.98 -29.08 6.55
CA ILE A 199 -14.86 -29.14 7.72
C ILE A 199 -14.15 -28.62 8.97
N ALA A 200 -12.90 -29.05 9.20
CA ALA A 200 -12.13 -28.60 10.35
C ALA A 200 -11.84 -27.10 10.26
N TYR A 201 -11.42 -26.61 9.09
CA TYR A 201 -11.13 -25.19 8.86
C TYR A 201 -12.36 -24.33 9.11
N VAL A 202 -13.50 -24.69 8.51
CA VAL A 202 -14.78 -23.97 8.68
C VAL A 202 -15.19 -23.87 10.14
N ILE A 203 -15.00 -24.93 10.94
CA ILE A 203 -15.32 -24.88 12.37
C ILE A 203 -14.48 -23.82 13.08
N PHE A 204 -13.15 -23.82 12.87
CA PHE A 204 -12.25 -22.86 13.52
C PHE A 204 -12.48 -21.42 13.04
N GLU A 205 -12.75 -21.24 11.75
CA GLU A 205 -13.10 -19.94 11.16
C GLU A 205 -14.39 -19.37 11.78
N LEU A 206 -15.43 -20.20 11.92
CA LEU A 206 -16.70 -19.79 12.56
C LEU A 206 -16.55 -19.53 14.07
N LEU A 207 -15.66 -20.25 14.75
CA LEU A 207 -15.31 -19.94 16.14
C LEU A 207 -14.57 -18.59 16.26
N GLY A 208 -13.67 -18.30 15.32
CA GLY A 208 -13.01 -16.99 15.21
C GLY A 208 -14.01 -15.85 15.00
N ALA A 209 -14.98 -16.05 14.11
CA ALA A 209 -16.10 -15.13 13.87
C ALA A 209 -16.95 -14.87 15.13
N ALA A 210 -17.30 -15.92 15.88
CA ALA A 210 -18.05 -15.78 17.13
C ALA A 210 -17.26 -15.01 18.20
N MET A 211 -15.95 -15.31 18.33
CA MET A 211 -15.04 -14.59 19.23
C MET A 211 -14.93 -13.11 18.85
N ALA A 212 -14.86 -12.80 17.55
CA ALA A 212 -14.81 -11.43 17.06
C ALA A 212 -16.07 -10.63 17.42
N ALA A 213 -17.26 -11.20 17.24
CA ALA A 213 -18.50 -10.54 17.63
C ALA A 213 -18.56 -10.27 19.14
N ALA A 214 -18.13 -11.24 19.96
CA ALA A 214 -18.10 -11.09 21.42
C ALA A 214 -17.14 -9.97 21.85
N LEU A 215 -15.90 -9.97 21.34
CA LEU A 215 -14.92 -8.93 21.68
C LEU A 215 -15.29 -7.57 21.11
N PHE A 216 -15.93 -7.51 19.94
CA PHE A 216 -16.47 -6.28 19.37
C PHE A 216 -17.45 -5.59 20.34
N LYS A 217 -18.35 -6.35 20.97
CA LYS A 217 -19.25 -5.81 22.02
C LYS A 217 -18.49 -5.27 23.24
N VAL A 218 -17.38 -5.89 23.62
CA VAL A 218 -16.55 -5.44 24.75
C VAL A 218 -15.80 -4.15 24.43
N VAL A 219 -15.25 -4.02 23.22
CA VAL A 219 -14.48 -2.84 22.81
C VAL A 219 -15.36 -1.71 22.27
N ARG A 220 -16.64 -1.99 21.95
CA ARG A 220 -17.64 -1.00 21.51
C ARG A 220 -18.99 -1.19 22.19
N PRO A 221 -19.07 -1.09 23.53
CA PRO A 221 -20.34 -1.20 24.23
C PRO A 221 -21.38 -0.18 23.75
N GLU A 222 -20.96 0.99 23.25
CA GLU A 222 -21.83 2.02 22.68
C GLU A 222 -22.68 1.54 21.50
N ASP A 223 -22.16 0.60 20.71
CA ASP A 223 -22.91 0.02 19.60
C ASP A 223 -24.04 -0.90 20.08
N PHE A 224 -24.03 -1.27 21.36
CA PHE A 224 -24.99 -2.14 22.03
C PHE A 224 -25.76 -1.42 23.16
N GLY A 225 -25.65 -0.08 23.25
CA GLY A 225 -26.36 0.74 24.25
C GLY A 225 -25.66 0.85 25.61
N GLY A 226 -24.39 0.46 25.71
CA GLY A 226 -23.52 0.71 26.87
C GLY A 226 -22.61 1.93 26.68
N GLU A 227 -21.63 2.09 27.57
CA GLU A 227 -20.69 3.22 27.56
C GLU A 227 -19.23 2.74 27.53
N LYS A 228 -18.36 3.51 26.86
CA LYS A 228 -16.92 3.26 26.85
C LYS A 228 -16.36 3.41 28.27
N SER A 229 -15.41 2.54 28.62
CA SER A 229 -14.75 2.55 29.92
C SER A 229 -13.25 2.36 29.78
N GLN A 230 -12.50 2.53 30.88
CA GLN A 230 -11.08 2.19 30.89
C GLN A 230 -10.82 0.72 30.54
N VAL A 231 -11.73 -0.20 30.89
CA VAL A 231 -11.60 -1.62 30.51
C VAL A 231 -11.62 -1.79 28.99
N THR A 232 -12.48 -1.05 28.31
CA THR A 232 -12.58 -1.01 26.84
C THR A 232 -11.25 -0.58 26.20
N GLU A 233 -10.62 0.46 26.74
CA GLU A 233 -9.30 0.95 26.29
C GLU A 233 -8.21 -0.12 26.53
N LEU A 234 -8.15 -0.68 27.73
CA LEU A 234 -7.11 -1.65 28.12
C LEU A 234 -7.21 -2.97 27.34
N VAL A 235 -8.44 -3.45 27.09
CA VAL A 235 -8.68 -4.62 26.21
C VAL A 235 -8.23 -4.31 24.79
N SER A 236 -8.48 -3.09 24.29
CA SER A 236 -8.03 -2.68 22.96
C SER A 236 -6.50 -2.68 22.85
N GLU A 237 -5.81 -2.08 23.82
CA GLU A 237 -4.34 -2.07 23.87
C GLU A 237 -3.75 -3.49 23.96
N PHE A 238 -4.34 -4.36 24.79
CA PHE A 238 -3.94 -5.77 24.87
C PHE A 238 -4.14 -6.48 23.53
N LEU A 239 -5.32 -6.38 22.91
CA LEU A 239 -5.65 -7.09 21.66
C LEU A 239 -4.81 -6.64 20.48
N GLY A 240 -4.59 -5.32 20.33
CA GLY A 240 -3.76 -4.79 19.26
C GLY A 240 -2.30 -5.22 19.40
N THR A 241 -1.72 -5.15 20.61
CA THR A 241 -0.37 -5.66 20.85
C THR A 241 -0.29 -7.18 20.70
N TYR A 242 -1.29 -7.93 21.15
CA TYR A 242 -1.34 -9.38 20.98
C TYR A 242 -1.29 -9.76 19.49
N MET A 243 -2.15 -9.17 18.65
CA MET A 243 -2.15 -9.47 17.21
C MET A 243 -0.86 -9.02 16.51
N LEU A 244 -0.27 -7.90 16.94
CA LEU A 244 1.04 -7.44 16.46
C LEU A 244 2.14 -8.46 16.76
N VAL A 245 2.34 -8.83 18.03
CA VAL A 245 3.43 -9.74 18.44
C VAL A 245 3.21 -11.16 17.92
N LEU A 246 1.96 -11.61 17.82
CA LEU A 246 1.63 -12.90 17.20
C LEU A 246 2.08 -12.91 15.73
N THR A 247 1.75 -11.85 14.98
CA THR A 247 2.14 -11.73 13.58
C THR A 247 3.66 -11.63 13.42
N VAL A 248 4.37 -10.96 14.35
CA VAL A 248 5.84 -10.96 14.39
C VAL A 248 6.38 -12.38 14.50
N GLY A 249 5.97 -13.13 15.53
CA GLY A 249 6.56 -14.44 15.79
C GLY A 249 6.23 -15.48 14.75
N LEU A 250 5.00 -15.48 14.23
CA LEU A 250 4.60 -16.40 13.15
C LEU A 250 5.36 -16.10 11.86
N ASN A 251 5.57 -14.82 11.49
CA ASN A 251 6.37 -14.48 10.31
C ASN A 251 7.85 -14.87 10.46
N VAL A 252 8.44 -14.64 11.64
CA VAL A 252 9.86 -14.97 11.89
C VAL A 252 10.08 -16.48 11.88
N LEU A 253 9.29 -17.23 12.66
CA LEU A 253 9.40 -18.70 12.73
C LEU A 253 8.99 -19.37 11.41
N GLY A 254 8.05 -18.78 10.68
CA GLY A 254 7.66 -19.21 9.34
C GLY A 254 8.63 -18.83 8.23
N SER A 255 9.72 -18.10 8.55
CA SER A 255 10.69 -17.61 7.56
C SER A 255 10.02 -16.86 6.40
N SER A 256 9.03 -16.03 6.72
CA SER A 256 8.21 -15.30 5.75
C SER A 256 9.06 -14.36 4.89
N LYS A 257 8.84 -14.41 3.56
CA LYS A 257 9.51 -13.54 2.59
C LYS A 257 9.05 -12.09 2.62
N ALA A 258 7.99 -11.79 3.36
CA ALA A 258 7.37 -10.47 3.46
C ALA A 258 7.14 -10.06 4.92
N ALA A 259 7.94 -10.58 5.86
CA ALA A 259 7.72 -10.44 7.30
C ALA A 259 7.40 -9.01 7.74
N ALA A 260 8.25 -8.02 7.39
CA ALA A 260 8.04 -6.63 7.78
C ALA A 260 6.74 -6.04 7.21
N PHE A 261 6.39 -6.34 5.95
CA PHE A 261 5.15 -5.88 5.33
C PHE A 261 3.91 -6.55 5.95
N SER A 262 4.00 -7.84 6.29
CA SER A 262 2.94 -8.59 6.98
C SER A 262 2.65 -8.03 8.38
N ILE A 263 3.71 -7.79 9.16
CA ILE A 263 3.62 -7.19 10.51
C ILE A 263 3.02 -5.78 10.42
N ALA A 264 3.49 -4.97 9.47
CA ALA A 264 2.97 -3.64 9.20
C ALA A 264 1.48 -3.65 8.81
N ALA A 265 1.06 -4.60 7.98
CA ALA A 265 -0.33 -4.76 7.57
C ALA A 265 -1.21 -5.15 8.76
N GLY A 266 -0.74 -6.06 9.61
CA GLY A 266 -1.43 -6.43 10.85
C GLY A 266 -1.60 -5.23 11.79
N LEU A 267 -0.53 -4.46 12.01
CA LEU A 267 -0.55 -3.25 12.82
C LEU A 267 -1.54 -2.21 12.26
N THR A 268 -1.45 -1.91 10.96
CA THR A 268 -2.33 -0.96 10.28
C THR A 268 -3.81 -1.32 10.48
N SER A 269 -4.14 -2.60 10.32
CA SER A 269 -5.52 -3.10 10.47
C SER A 269 -6.04 -2.88 11.90
N MET A 270 -5.20 -3.18 12.91
CA MET A 270 -5.58 -2.99 14.31
C MET A 270 -5.66 -1.52 14.71
N ILE A 271 -4.80 -0.65 14.16
CA ILE A 271 -4.87 0.80 14.37
C ILE A 271 -6.20 1.35 13.85
N TYR A 272 -6.61 0.97 12.64
CA TYR A 272 -7.91 1.41 12.09
C TYR A 272 -9.11 0.85 12.86
N ALA A 273 -8.99 -0.35 13.41
CA ALA A 273 -10.06 -0.96 14.19
C ALA A 273 -10.26 -0.31 15.57
N LEU A 274 -9.17 0.05 16.25
CA LEU A 274 -9.16 0.38 17.68
C LEU A 274 -8.64 1.77 18.04
N GLY A 275 -8.17 2.56 17.05
CA GLY A 275 -7.58 3.88 17.28
C GLY A 275 -8.52 4.87 17.96
N ASP A 276 -9.81 4.84 17.64
CA ASP A 276 -10.83 5.66 18.30
C ASP A 276 -11.35 5.07 19.62
N VAL A 277 -10.89 3.88 19.99
CA VAL A 277 -11.25 3.24 21.26
C VAL A 277 -10.21 3.57 22.33
N SER A 278 -8.92 3.39 22.03
CA SER A 278 -7.82 3.50 22.99
C SER A 278 -6.74 4.52 22.63
N GLY A 279 -6.73 5.01 21.38
CA GLY A 279 -5.57 5.64 20.75
C GLY A 279 -4.70 4.66 19.95
N ALA A 280 -4.88 3.34 20.14
CA ALA A 280 -4.13 2.27 19.48
C ALA A 280 -2.61 2.46 19.60
N HIS A 281 -2.11 2.67 20.83
CA HIS A 281 -0.69 2.89 21.05
C HIS A 281 0.11 1.62 20.74
N PHE A 282 -0.35 0.47 21.23
CA PHE A 282 0.17 -0.90 21.05
C PHE A 282 1.68 -1.10 21.30
N ASN A 283 2.32 -0.08 21.85
CA ASN A 283 3.76 0.05 21.96
C ASN A 283 4.07 1.01 23.13
N PRO A 284 4.80 0.54 24.15
CA PRO A 284 5.20 1.40 25.27
C PRO A 284 6.04 2.60 24.84
N ALA A 285 6.88 2.48 23.80
CA ALA A 285 7.67 3.58 23.27
C ALA A 285 6.77 4.67 22.64
N VAL A 286 5.73 4.28 21.89
CA VAL A 286 4.72 5.21 21.36
C VAL A 286 3.99 5.92 22.49
N THR A 287 3.57 5.16 23.53
CA THR A 287 2.91 5.73 24.71
C THR A 287 3.78 6.78 25.41
N VAL A 288 5.09 6.51 25.55
CA VAL A 288 6.05 7.45 26.12
C VAL A 288 6.28 8.66 25.22
N ALA A 289 6.34 8.49 23.90
CA ALA A 289 6.49 9.61 22.97
C ALA A 289 5.30 10.58 23.06
N ILE A 290 4.06 10.04 23.11
CA ILE A 290 2.83 10.83 23.27
C ILE A 290 2.86 11.57 24.61
N LEU A 291 3.19 10.90 25.70
CA LEU A 291 3.33 11.54 27.01
C LEU A 291 4.39 12.65 27.01
N ALA A 292 5.58 12.37 26.45
CA ALA A 292 6.69 13.32 26.38
C ALA A 292 6.41 14.53 25.48
N SER A 293 5.53 14.38 24.48
CA SER A 293 5.09 15.49 23.62
C SER A 293 4.31 16.55 24.39
N GLY A 294 3.59 16.17 25.45
CA GLY A 294 2.71 17.05 26.21
C GLY A 294 1.40 17.43 25.51
N ARG A 295 1.05 16.74 24.40
CA ARG A 295 -0.13 17.08 23.56
C ARG A 295 -1.42 16.38 23.94
N CYS A 296 -1.36 15.34 24.77
CA CYS A 296 -2.54 14.58 25.20
C CYS A 296 -2.71 14.69 26.73
N PRO A 297 -3.43 15.71 27.23
CA PRO A 297 -3.64 15.90 28.67
C PRO A 297 -4.31 14.71 29.37
N GLU A 298 -5.12 13.94 28.64
CA GLU A 298 -5.82 12.75 29.14
C GLU A 298 -4.86 11.58 29.45
N LEU A 299 -3.67 11.57 28.86
CA LEU A 299 -2.65 10.55 29.09
C LEU A 299 -1.77 10.95 30.28
N THR A 300 -2.23 10.63 31.49
CA THR A 300 -1.40 10.80 32.70
C THR A 300 -0.26 9.77 32.74
N PRO A 301 0.83 10.03 33.49
CA PRO A 301 1.90 9.03 33.69
C PRO A 301 1.39 7.69 34.22
N ALA A 302 0.36 7.69 35.08
CA ALA A 302 -0.26 6.47 35.58
C ALA A 302 -1.03 5.70 34.49
N LYS A 303 -1.80 6.41 33.64
CA LYS A 303 -2.48 5.79 32.49
C LYS A 303 -1.46 5.23 31.49
N ALA A 304 -0.39 5.98 31.21
CA ALA A 304 0.72 5.53 30.38
C ALA A 304 1.40 4.26 30.91
N GLY A 305 1.67 4.19 32.23
CA GLY A 305 2.19 2.98 32.87
C GLY A 305 1.24 1.79 32.79
N THR A 306 -0.08 2.04 32.92
CA THR A 306 -1.10 1.00 32.79
C THR A 306 -1.17 0.45 31.36
N TYR A 307 -1.17 1.34 30.36
CA TYR A 307 -1.09 0.98 28.94
C TYR A 307 0.16 0.13 28.64
N ALA A 308 1.33 0.58 29.09
CA ALA A 308 2.57 -0.17 28.91
C ALA A 308 2.50 -1.58 29.54
N GLY A 309 1.90 -1.70 30.73
CA GLY A 309 1.69 -2.99 31.39
C GLY A 309 0.81 -3.95 30.59
N VAL A 310 -0.35 -3.48 30.10
CA VAL A 310 -1.26 -4.34 29.31
C VAL A 310 -0.73 -4.67 27.92
N GLN A 311 0.03 -3.75 27.30
CA GLN A 311 0.73 -4.00 26.04
C GLN A 311 1.77 -5.12 26.22
N ILE A 312 2.61 -5.04 27.27
CA ILE A 312 3.59 -6.08 27.59
C ILE A 312 2.90 -7.42 27.87
N ALA A 313 1.79 -7.43 28.60
CA ALA A 313 1.01 -8.64 28.84
C ALA A 313 0.46 -9.24 27.53
N GLY A 314 -0.05 -8.41 26.61
CA GLY A 314 -0.47 -8.82 25.27
C GLY A 314 0.67 -9.41 24.45
N GLY A 315 1.85 -8.78 24.50
CA GLY A 315 3.06 -9.27 23.83
C GLY A 315 3.53 -10.63 24.37
N ILE A 316 3.54 -10.82 25.69
CA ILE A 316 3.89 -12.10 26.31
C ILE A 316 2.88 -13.19 25.94
N ALA A 317 1.58 -12.90 26.02
CA ALA A 317 0.54 -13.86 25.67
C ALA A 317 0.67 -14.31 24.21
N ALA A 318 0.86 -13.37 23.28
CA ALA A 318 1.08 -13.68 21.88
C ALA A 318 2.36 -14.48 21.64
N ALA A 319 3.42 -14.20 22.40
CA ALA A 319 4.67 -14.90 22.28
C ALA A 319 4.59 -16.37 22.70
N LEU A 320 3.84 -16.65 23.77
CA LEU A 320 3.52 -18.01 24.17
C LEU A 320 2.62 -18.70 23.13
N THR A 321 1.68 -17.98 22.51
CA THR A 321 0.83 -18.52 21.45
C THR A 321 1.63 -18.94 20.23
N TYR A 322 2.51 -18.08 19.67
CA TYR A 322 3.31 -18.49 18.50
C TYR A 322 4.28 -19.62 18.85
N ALA A 323 4.83 -19.64 20.09
CA ALA A 323 5.72 -20.70 20.53
C ALA A 323 4.97 -22.03 20.61
N PHE A 324 3.72 -22.03 21.11
CA PHE A 324 2.86 -23.20 21.07
C PHE A 324 2.55 -23.65 19.64
N ILE A 325 2.18 -22.73 18.74
CA ILE A 325 1.90 -23.04 17.33
C ILE A 325 3.12 -23.71 16.67
N TYR A 326 4.32 -23.22 16.95
CA TYR A 326 5.59 -23.76 16.47
C TYR A 326 6.23 -24.79 17.41
N GLN A 327 5.42 -25.50 18.20
CA GLN A 327 5.85 -26.69 18.96
C GLN A 327 7.07 -26.43 19.88
N GLY A 328 7.09 -25.27 20.52
CA GLY A 328 8.14 -24.81 21.43
C GLY A 328 9.28 -24.03 20.75
N ALA A 329 9.26 -23.86 19.42
CA ALA A 329 10.29 -23.05 18.75
C ALA A 329 10.15 -21.56 19.09
N THR A 330 11.28 -20.90 19.33
CA THR A 330 11.36 -19.47 19.65
C THR A 330 12.62 -18.86 19.02
N PHE A 331 12.72 -17.53 19.04
CA PHE A 331 13.86 -16.77 18.53
C PHE A 331 14.26 -15.68 19.53
N GLY A 332 15.52 -15.25 19.49
CA GLY A 332 16.09 -14.34 20.47
C GLY A 332 16.27 -12.91 19.95
N LEU A 333 16.51 -11.99 20.89
CA LEU A 333 16.94 -10.62 20.62
C LEU A 333 18.47 -10.53 20.53
N GLY A 334 18.97 -9.46 19.91
CA GLY A 334 20.38 -9.12 19.85
C GLY A 334 20.89 -8.90 18.43
N PRO A 335 22.21 -8.68 18.30
CA PRO A 335 22.81 -8.45 16.99
C PRO A 335 22.60 -9.64 16.05
N VAL A 336 22.13 -9.36 14.84
CA VAL A 336 21.89 -10.34 13.78
C VAL A 336 23.13 -10.43 12.88
N GLY A 337 23.53 -11.66 12.54
CA GLY A 337 24.69 -11.91 11.68
C GLY A 337 25.99 -11.37 12.31
N SER A 338 26.75 -10.60 11.53
CA SER A 338 28.00 -9.97 11.97
C SER A 338 27.83 -8.59 12.60
N SER A 339 26.58 -8.20 12.92
CA SER A 339 26.28 -6.90 13.50
C SER A 339 26.78 -6.79 14.94
N THR A 340 26.92 -5.55 15.41
CA THR A 340 27.36 -5.26 16.79
C THR A 340 26.23 -4.64 17.60
N TRP A 341 26.37 -4.60 18.93
CA TRP A 341 25.44 -3.87 19.80
C TRP A 341 25.40 -2.36 19.51
N ALA A 342 26.48 -1.77 19.01
CA ALA A 342 26.47 -0.39 18.54
C ALA A 342 25.56 -0.24 17.31
N GLY A 343 25.63 -1.19 16.36
CA GLY A 343 24.73 -1.22 15.22
C GLY A 343 23.26 -1.42 15.61
N VAL A 344 22.99 -2.33 16.55
CA VAL A 344 21.66 -2.52 17.14
C VAL A 344 21.15 -1.22 17.78
N SER A 345 22.02 -0.51 18.51
CA SER A 345 21.67 0.75 19.17
C SER A 345 21.24 1.82 18.17
N VAL A 346 22.04 2.04 17.12
CA VAL A 346 21.69 3.01 16.07
C VAL A 346 20.40 2.61 15.36
N ALA A 347 20.27 1.33 15.00
CA ALA A 347 19.10 0.80 14.30
C ALA A 347 17.80 1.01 15.10
N GLU A 348 17.75 0.52 16.34
CA GLU A 348 16.55 0.58 17.18
C GLU A 348 16.21 2.04 17.58
N ILE A 349 17.21 2.89 17.84
CA ILE A 349 16.96 4.31 18.13
C ILE A 349 16.34 5.01 16.92
N VAL A 350 16.94 4.90 15.73
CA VAL A 350 16.50 5.64 14.54
C VAL A 350 15.12 5.19 14.07
N TYR A 351 14.84 3.90 13.98
CA TYR A 351 13.55 3.44 13.45
C TYR A 351 12.43 3.45 14.50
N THR A 352 12.74 3.42 15.80
CA THR A 352 11.75 3.74 16.84
C THR A 352 11.44 5.23 16.84
N PHE A 353 12.45 6.08 16.60
CA PHE A 353 12.24 7.50 16.35
C PHE A 353 11.30 7.71 15.16
N VAL A 354 11.51 7.05 14.02
CA VAL A 354 10.61 7.16 12.85
C VAL A 354 9.17 6.80 13.23
N LEU A 355 8.96 5.64 13.86
CA LEU A 355 7.62 5.19 14.28
C LEU A 355 6.95 6.20 15.22
N CYS A 356 7.65 6.59 16.30
CA CYS A 356 7.09 7.50 17.30
C CYS A 356 6.86 8.91 16.73
N PHE A 357 7.78 9.42 15.92
CA PHE A 357 7.67 10.73 15.30
C PHE A 357 6.48 10.79 14.33
N VAL A 358 6.30 9.76 13.50
CA VAL A 358 5.16 9.67 12.60
C VAL A 358 3.85 9.59 13.39
N VAL A 359 3.76 8.79 14.46
CA VAL A 359 2.55 8.77 15.31
C VAL A 359 2.23 10.16 15.85
N LEU A 360 3.22 10.87 16.40
CA LEU A 360 3.02 12.23 16.90
C LEU A 360 2.51 13.17 15.79
N CYS A 361 3.05 13.08 14.58
CA CYS A 361 2.63 13.96 13.49
C CYS A 361 1.28 13.58 12.86
N VAL A 362 0.96 12.30 12.66
CA VAL A 362 -0.24 11.92 11.88
C VAL A 362 -1.46 11.65 12.73
N ALA A 363 -1.29 11.36 14.02
CA ALA A 363 -2.37 11.02 14.94
C ALA A 363 -2.59 12.06 16.06
N VAL A 364 -1.53 12.74 16.52
CA VAL A 364 -1.60 13.65 17.70
C VAL A 364 -1.58 15.13 17.31
N SER A 365 -0.72 15.50 16.36
CA SER A 365 -0.66 16.86 15.80
C SER A 365 -2.01 17.27 15.25
N GLU A 366 -2.37 18.53 15.42
CA GLU A 366 -3.58 19.07 14.80
C GLU A 366 -3.24 19.67 13.42
N ARG A 367 -1.98 20.06 13.17
CA ARG A 367 -1.50 20.63 11.90
C ARG A 367 -1.36 19.57 10.81
N THR A 368 -0.74 18.43 11.14
CA THR A 368 -0.39 17.36 10.17
C THR A 368 -1.25 16.10 10.30
N LYS A 369 -2.31 16.14 11.11
CA LYS A 369 -3.25 15.03 11.30
C LYS A 369 -3.75 14.48 9.97
N ALA A 370 -3.68 13.16 9.79
CA ALA A 370 -4.31 12.47 8.68
C ALA A 370 -5.65 11.87 9.13
N SER A 371 -6.69 11.95 8.30
CA SER A 371 -8.03 11.42 8.61
C SER A 371 -8.24 10.00 8.07
N HIS A 372 -7.64 9.68 6.93
CA HIS A 372 -7.86 8.41 6.24
C HIS A 372 -6.60 7.56 6.12
N LEU A 373 -5.41 8.16 6.15
CA LEU A 373 -4.15 7.45 5.90
C LEU A 373 -3.22 7.37 7.11
N PHE A 374 -3.67 7.81 8.30
CA PHE A 374 -2.88 7.77 9.53
C PHE A 374 -2.41 6.35 9.87
N GLY A 375 -3.30 5.36 9.81
CA GLY A 375 -2.97 3.97 10.13
C GLY A 375 -1.98 3.36 9.13
N LEU A 376 -2.12 3.69 7.84
CA LEU A 376 -1.17 3.27 6.80
C LEU A 376 0.19 3.91 7.03
N ALA A 377 0.25 5.20 7.34
CA ALA A 377 1.51 5.89 7.63
C ALA A 377 2.23 5.27 8.83
N ILE A 378 1.52 5.02 9.94
CA ILE A 378 2.10 4.41 11.14
C ILE A 378 2.58 2.97 10.86
N GLY A 379 1.76 2.15 10.19
CA GLY A 379 2.14 0.78 9.84
C GLY A 379 3.32 0.73 8.87
N SER A 380 3.39 1.63 7.88
CA SER A 380 4.51 1.72 6.95
C SER A 380 5.85 1.97 7.64
N CYS A 381 5.90 2.62 8.81
CA CYS A 381 7.13 2.73 9.61
C CYS A 381 7.73 1.36 9.97
N VAL A 382 6.89 0.35 10.21
CA VAL A 382 7.34 -1.02 10.51
C VAL A 382 7.88 -1.71 9.24
N THR A 383 7.26 -1.47 8.08
CA THR A 383 7.82 -1.93 6.79
C THR A 383 9.20 -1.33 6.56
N VAL A 384 9.34 -0.02 6.81
CA VAL A 384 10.59 0.73 6.67
C VAL A 384 11.67 0.13 7.58
N GLY A 385 11.42 0.10 8.89
CA GLY A 385 12.39 -0.39 9.87
C GLY A 385 12.72 -1.87 9.67
N GLY A 386 11.72 -2.73 9.51
CA GLY A 386 11.93 -4.17 9.36
C GLY A 386 12.81 -4.53 8.16
N PHE A 387 12.68 -3.84 7.02
CA PHE A 387 13.55 -4.09 5.86
C PHE A 387 14.88 -3.34 5.89
N ALA A 388 14.94 -2.15 6.51
CA ALA A 388 16.18 -1.40 6.62
C ALA A 388 17.16 -2.01 7.64
N ILE A 389 16.66 -2.49 8.79
CA ILE A 389 17.50 -2.90 9.93
C ILE A 389 17.21 -4.31 10.46
N GLY A 390 16.28 -5.06 9.87
CA GLY A 390 15.99 -6.43 10.30
C GLY A 390 17.22 -7.34 10.31
N GLY A 391 18.14 -7.16 9.34
CA GLY A 391 19.43 -7.85 9.29
C GLY A 391 20.47 -7.37 10.31
N ILE A 392 20.18 -6.34 11.11
CA ILE A 392 21.07 -5.76 12.12
C ILE A 392 20.59 -6.11 13.54
N SER A 393 19.33 -5.77 13.85
CA SER A 393 18.76 -5.90 15.20
C SER A 393 17.53 -6.81 15.30
N GLY A 394 17.01 -7.29 14.16
CA GLY A 394 15.69 -7.91 14.07
C GLY A 394 14.51 -6.92 13.99
N GLY A 395 14.76 -5.61 14.17
CA GLY A 395 13.75 -4.55 14.02
C GLY A 395 12.58 -4.65 15.01
N SER A 396 12.88 -4.64 16.31
CA SER A 396 11.86 -4.77 17.37
C SER A 396 10.95 -3.55 17.45
N LEU A 397 11.55 -2.35 17.56
CA LEU A 397 10.89 -1.04 17.56
C LEU A 397 9.78 -0.86 18.62
N ASN A 398 9.65 -1.78 19.56
CA ASN A 398 8.52 -1.90 20.48
C ASN A 398 8.91 -2.72 21.72
N PRO A 399 8.90 -2.09 22.92
CA PRO A 399 9.20 -2.81 24.16
C PRO A 399 8.30 -4.02 24.42
N ALA A 400 7.03 -3.98 24.03
CA ALA A 400 6.15 -5.14 24.20
C ALA A 400 6.50 -6.32 23.27
N VAL A 401 7.01 -6.03 22.06
CA VAL A 401 7.58 -7.04 21.16
C VAL A 401 8.85 -7.62 21.78
N SER A 402 9.76 -6.77 22.25
CA SER A 402 11.00 -7.18 22.94
C SER A 402 10.74 -8.08 24.15
N PHE A 403 9.84 -7.68 25.04
CA PHE A 403 9.48 -8.46 26.23
C PHE A 403 8.83 -9.80 25.85
N GLY A 404 7.95 -9.82 24.84
CA GLY A 404 7.35 -11.06 24.35
C GLY A 404 8.39 -12.05 23.82
N ILE A 405 9.26 -11.59 22.91
CA ILE A 405 10.35 -12.39 22.33
C ILE A 405 11.23 -12.96 23.44
N ALA A 406 11.74 -12.10 24.33
CA ALA A 406 12.63 -12.52 25.40
C ALA A 406 11.96 -13.51 26.38
N THR A 407 10.69 -13.31 26.72
CA THR A 407 9.94 -14.21 27.63
C THR A 407 9.79 -15.60 27.05
N SER A 408 9.33 -15.71 25.79
CA SER A 408 9.23 -17.01 25.13
C SER A 408 10.61 -17.66 24.96
N HIS A 409 11.65 -16.87 24.67
CA HIS A 409 12.98 -17.39 24.40
C HIS A 409 13.71 -17.89 25.65
N ILE A 410 13.34 -17.45 26.86
CA ILE A 410 13.82 -18.06 28.13
C ILE A 410 13.58 -19.57 28.14
N LEU A 411 12.45 -20.03 27.58
CA LEU A 411 12.12 -21.46 27.51
C LEU A 411 13.19 -22.29 26.77
N ASN A 412 13.98 -21.64 25.91
CA ASN A 412 15.06 -22.23 25.12
C ASN A 412 16.45 -21.66 25.47
N GLY A 413 16.64 -21.18 26.71
CA GLY A 413 17.94 -20.68 27.20
C GLY A 413 18.25 -19.21 26.85
N GLY A 414 17.25 -18.46 26.37
CA GLY A 414 17.34 -17.04 26.07
C GLY A 414 17.62 -16.15 27.28
N ARG A 415 18.08 -14.92 27.01
CA ARG A 415 18.53 -13.96 28.03
C ARG A 415 17.57 -12.78 28.14
N PHE A 416 16.80 -12.71 29.22
CA PHE A 416 15.78 -11.67 29.39
C PHE A 416 16.33 -10.24 29.42
N TYR A 417 17.56 -10.02 29.90
CA TYR A 417 18.15 -8.68 29.98
C TYR A 417 18.27 -7.99 28.61
N GLN A 418 18.24 -8.73 27.50
CA GLN A 418 18.24 -8.15 26.16
C GLN A 418 16.97 -7.33 25.90
N ALA A 419 15.80 -7.75 26.41
CA ALA A 419 14.59 -6.94 26.31
C ALA A 419 14.73 -5.60 27.05
N LEU A 420 15.43 -5.58 28.17
CA LEU A 420 15.70 -4.34 28.92
C LEU A 420 16.62 -3.40 28.11
N LEU A 421 17.65 -3.94 27.45
CA LEU A 421 18.53 -3.15 26.58
C LEU A 421 17.78 -2.56 25.39
N TYR A 422 16.98 -3.37 24.69
CA TYR A 422 16.15 -2.89 23.59
C TYR A 422 15.17 -1.82 24.06
N THR A 423 14.51 -2.03 25.19
CA THR A 423 13.58 -1.05 25.76
C THR A 423 14.25 0.29 26.01
N LEU A 424 15.48 0.31 26.54
CA LEU A 424 16.22 1.57 26.73
C LEU A 424 16.49 2.29 25.40
N LEU A 425 16.86 1.56 24.35
CA LEU A 425 17.12 2.10 23.01
C LEU A 425 15.84 2.63 22.35
N GLU A 426 14.75 1.86 22.45
CA GLU A 426 13.43 2.20 21.91
C GLU A 426 12.88 3.46 22.61
N LEU A 427 13.03 3.57 23.94
CA LEU A 427 12.64 4.77 24.70
C LEU A 427 13.52 5.99 24.37
N ALA A 428 14.80 5.79 24.06
CA ALA A 428 15.66 6.86 23.56
C ALA A 428 15.18 7.38 22.19
N GLY A 429 14.79 6.49 21.28
CA GLY A 429 14.16 6.86 20.01
C GLY A 429 12.84 7.64 20.20
N ALA A 430 11.98 7.18 21.11
CA ALA A 430 10.70 7.81 21.43
C ALA A 430 10.85 9.23 22.01
N THR A 431 11.80 9.42 22.91
CA THR A 431 12.06 10.74 23.52
C THR A 431 12.71 11.72 22.54
N ALA A 432 13.62 11.24 21.68
CA ALA A 432 14.15 12.03 20.58
C ALA A 432 13.04 12.48 19.60
N ALA A 433 12.09 11.59 19.29
CA ALA A 433 10.94 11.91 18.45
C ALA A 433 10.07 13.03 19.04
N ALA A 434 9.76 12.96 20.34
CA ALA A 434 9.04 14.02 21.03
C ALA A 434 9.81 15.36 21.02
N GLY A 435 11.14 15.32 21.15
CA GLY A 435 12.00 16.50 21.07
C GLY A 435 11.93 17.18 19.69
N VAL A 436 12.12 16.43 18.61
CA VAL A 436 12.03 16.95 17.24
C VAL A 436 10.62 17.43 16.92
N PHE A 437 9.60 16.73 17.40
CA PHE A 437 8.20 17.14 17.25
C PHE A 437 7.93 18.52 17.85
N LYS A 438 8.46 18.82 19.04
CA LYS A 438 8.31 20.13 19.67
C LYS A 438 8.97 21.27 18.88
N VAL A 439 10.08 20.99 18.19
CA VAL A 439 10.77 21.98 17.33
C VAL A 439 9.99 22.20 16.03
N THR A 440 9.51 21.14 15.38
CA THR A 440 8.81 21.25 14.10
C THR A 440 7.38 21.76 14.25
N HIS A 441 6.75 21.52 15.39
CA HIS A 441 5.38 21.94 15.72
C HIS A 441 5.36 23.00 16.82
N GLU A 442 6.34 23.92 16.82
CA GLU A 442 6.54 24.96 17.85
C GLU A 442 5.26 25.74 18.19
N VAL A 443 4.42 26.01 17.19
CA VAL A 443 3.15 26.74 17.34
C VAL A 443 2.13 25.95 18.18
N GLU A 444 2.14 24.62 18.09
CA GLU A 444 1.27 23.77 18.91
C GLU A 444 1.76 23.66 20.37
N MET A 445 3.00 24.08 20.63
CA MET A 445 3.64 24.01 21.94
C MET A 445 3.50 25.29 22.77
N ASP A 446 2.96 26.38 22.19
CA ASP A 446 2.83 27.65 22.90
C ASP A 446 1.85 27.52 24.09
N PRO A 447 2.33 27.69 25.34
CA PRO A 447 1.49 27.65 26.53
C PRO A 447 0.68 28.94 26.74
N ALA A 448 1.06 30.06 26.11
CA ALA A 448 0.39 31.35 26.24
C ALA A 448 -0.83 31.49 25.32
N ALA A 449 -0.91 30.70 24.25
CA ALA A 449 -2.02 30.73 23.32
C ALA A 449 -3.30 30.10 23.91
N GLY A 450 -4.39 30.88 23.96
CA GLY A 450 -5.74 30.37 24.27
C GLY A 450 -6.23 29.35 23.23
N LYS A 451 -7.33 28.63 23.51
CA LYS A 451 -7.88 27.62 22.57
C LYS A 451 -8.16 28.20 21.16
N ASP A 452 -8.73 29.40 21.10
CA ASP A 452 -9.07 30.08 19.84
C ASP A 452 -7.81 30.63 19.15
N GLU A 453 -6.82 31.10 19.91
CA GLU A 453 -5.52 31.51 19.39
C GLU A 453 -4.70 30.34 18.85
N LYS A 454 -4.81 29.14 19.45
CA LYS A 454 -4.20 27.91 18.91
C LYS A 454 -4.84 27.53 17.58
N ALA A 455 -6.15 27.60 17.47
CA ALA A 455 -6.84 27.35 16.21
C ALA A 455 -6.45 28.36 15.11
N ALA A 456 -6.28 29.65 15.46
CA ALA A 456 -5.80 30.68 14.54
C ALA A 456 -4.30 30.51 14.19
N ALA A 457 -3.44 30.19 15.16
CA ALA A 457 -2.01 29.98 14.98
C ALA A 457 -1.70 28.71 14.16
N MET A 458 -2.63 27.76 14.08
CA MET A 458 -2.50 26.63 13.16
C MET A 458 -2.52 27.02 11.68
N THR A 459 -2.96 28.23 11.33
CA THR A 459 -2.84 28.79 9.98
C THR A 459 -1.59 29.64 9.76
N THR A 460 -0.83 29.96 10.82
CA THR A 460 0.41 30.71 10.66
C THR A 460 1.48 29.84 10.03
N GLU A 461 2.30 30.47 9.19
CA GLU A 461 3.44 29.81 8.58
C GLU A 461 4.45 29.34 9.65
N PRO A 462 4.95 28.10 9.56
CA PRO A 462 6.05 27.62 10.41
C PRO A 462 7.31 28.47 10.23
N THR A 463 8.13 28.61 11.27
CA THR A 463 9.39 29.35 11.17
C THR A 463 10.36 28.65 10.21
N MET A 464 11.37 29.39 9.74
CA MET A 464 12.44 28.79 8.94
C MET A 464 13.23 27.73 9.71
N VAL A 465 13.30 27.80 11.05
CA VAL A 465 13.95 26.76 11.87
C VAL A 465 13.15 25.47 11.81
N ALA A 466 11.83 25.53 11.99
CA ALA A 466 10.95 24.37 11.86
C ALA A 466 11.02 23.77 10.44
N LYS A 467 10.96 24.62 9.40
CA LYS A 467 11.07 24.22 7.99
C LYS A 467 12.41 23.54 7.69
N CYS A 468 13.53 24.12 8.11
CA CYS A 468 14.86 23.52 7.90
C CYS A 468 15.04 22.22 8.70
N THR A 469 14.52 22.16 9.93
CA THR A 469 14.55 20.93 10.74
C THR A 469 13.78 19.81 10.07
N ALA A 470 12.58 20.12 9.53
CA ALA A 470 11.79 19.18 8.76
C ALA A 470 12.54 18.67 7.53
N GLU A 471 13.08 19.57 6.69
CA GLU A 471 13.85 19.18 5.49
C GLU A 471 15.08 18.34 5.85
N PHE A 472 15.81 18.69 6.91
CA PHE A 472 16.96 17.92 7.36
C PHE A 472 16.57 16.52 7.82
N VAL A 473 15.58 16.39 8.71
CA VAL A 473 15.15 15.11 9.27
C VAL A 473 14.60 14.20 8.18
N GLY A 474 13.73 14.71 7.30
CA GLY A 474 13.15 13.90 6.22
C GLY A 474 14.19 13.43 5.21
N THR A 475 15.11 14.31 4.77
CA THR A 475 16.19 13.91 3.86
C THR A 475 17.18 12.95 4.51
N PHE A 476 17.52 13.15 5.79
CA PHE A 476 18.39 12.25 6.53
C PHE A 476 17.77 10.85 6.61
N LEU A 477 16.51 10.72 7.02
CA LEU A 477 15.82 9.44 7.15
C LEU A 477 15.68 8.72 5.81
N LEU A 478 15.38 9.46 4.73
CA LEU A 478 15.33 8.91 3.38
C LEU A 478 16.67 8.29 2.99
N ILE A 479 17.76 9.06 3.04
CA ILE A 479 19.08 8.61 2.56
C ILE A 479 19.69 7.56 3.48
N PHE A 480 19.44 7.65 4.79
CA PHE A 480 19.87 6.63 5.74
C PHE A 480 19.19 5.28 5.42
N THR A 481 17.90 5.31 5.11
CA THR A 481 17.14 4.12 4.69
C THR A 481 17.60 3.58 3.34
N VAL A 482 17.97 4.44 2.38
CA VAL A 482 18.60 4.02 1.11
C VAL A 482 19.85 3.20 1.41
N GLY A 483 20.79 3.74 2.19
CA GLY A 483 22.03 3.03 2.49
C GLY A 483 21.82 1.74 3.27
N CYS A 484 20.91 1.73 4.25
CA CYS A 484 20.58 0.53 5.01
C CYS A 484 19.99 -0.58 4.11
N ASN A 485 19.11 -0.26 3.18
CA ASN A 485 18.53 -1.25 2.26
C ASN A 485 19.54 -1.76 1.23
N VAL A 486 20.37 -0.87 0.68
CA VAL A 486 21.39 -1.24 -0.33
C VAL A 486 22.46 -2.15 0.30
N LEU A 487 22.96 -1.80 1.49
CA LEU A 487 23.99 -2.59 2.18
C LEU A 487 23.42 -3.81 2.93
N GLY A 488 22.15 -3.75 3.35
CA GLY A 488 21.46 -4.85 4.02
C GLY A 488 20.99 -5.98 3.09
N GLY A 489 20.98 -5.77 1.77
CA GLY A 489 20.83 -6.85 0.78
C GLY A 489 19.40 -7.33 0.46
N SER A 490 18.35 -6.61 0.88
CA SER A 490 16.95 -6.98 0.58
C SER A 490 16.46 -6.40 -0.76
N ALA A 491 17.01 -6.87 -1.89
CA ALA A 491 16.67 -6.33 -3.21
C ALA A 491 15.17 -6.40 -3.57
N THR A 492 14.42 -7.35 -3.01
CA THR A 492 12.97 -7.47 -3.28
C THR A 492 12.16 -6.34 -2.66
N TRP A 493 12.53 -5.86 -1.47
CA TRP A 493 11.73 -4.91 -0.69
C TRP A 493 12.41 -3.55 -0.49
N ALA A 494 13.66 -3.39 -0.95
CA ALA A 494 14.43 -2.16 -0.85
C ALA A 494 13.66 -0.95 -1.42
N GLY A 495 13.14 -1.06 -2.64
CA GLY A 495 12.36 0.02 -3.27
C GLY A 495 11.10 0.39 -2.47
N VAL A 496 10.40 -0.60 -1.92
CA VAL A 496 9.22 -0.36 -1.04
C VAL A 496 9.62 0.34 0.25
N SER A 497 10.69 -0.13 0.93
CA SER A 497 11.17 0.48 2.17
C SER A 497 11.61 1.93 1.97
N ILE A 498 12.36 2.22 0.91
CA ILE A 498 12.81 3.58 0.56
C ILE A 498 11.63 4.49 0.23
N ALA A 499 10.68 4.01 -0.58
CA ALA A 499 9.47 4.78 -0.88
C ALA A 499 8.61 5.03 0.36
N PHE A 500 8.49 4.04 1.26
CA PHE A 500 7.65 4.17 2.44
C PHE A 500 8.27 5.12 3.47
N VAL A 501 9.60 5.20 3.61
CA VAL A 501 10.20 6.22 4.49
C VAL A 501 9.94 7.62 3.95
N LEU A 502 9.96 7.80 2.63
CA LEU A 502 9.56 9.06 1.99
C LEU A 502 8.09 9.36 2.29
N MET A 503 7.19 8.38 2.10
CA MET A 503 5.75 8.53 2.35
C MET A 503 5.47 9.00 3.79
N VAL A 504 6.02 8.32 4.79
CA VAL A 504 5.73 8.62 6.19
C VAL A 504 6.33 9.96 6.61
N CYS A 505 7.50 10.34 6.07
CA CYS A 505 8.07 11.67 6.29
C CYS A 505 7.23 12.76 5.63
N ILE A 506 6.67 12.54 4.44
CA ILE A 506 5.77 13.50 3.77
C ILE A 506 4.50 13.72 4.59
N TYR A 507 3.88 12.66 5.11
CA TYR A 507 2.74 12.83 6.01
C TYR A 507 3.12 13.54 7.31
N ALA A 508 4.29 13.23 7.86
CA ALA A 508 4.73 13.80 9.13
C ALA A 508 5.12 15.28 9.05
N LEU A 509 5.63 15.74 7.91
CA LEU A 509 6.31 17.04 7.80
C LEU A 509 5.80 17.93 6.65
N GLY A 510 4.88 17.44 5.80
CA GLY A 510 4.35 18.20 4.67
C GLY A 510 3.69 19.51 5.08
N GLY A 511 2.94 19.51 6.20
CA GLY A 511 2.34 20.71 6.78
C GLY A 511 3.34 21.67 7.46
N ILE A 512 4.62 21.29 7.54
CA ILE A 512 5.70 22.10 8.13
C ILE A 512 6.53 22.78 7.03
N SER A 513 7.19 22.01 6.17
CA SER A 513 8.10 22.54 5.15
C SER A 513 7.60 22.43 3.71
N GLY A 514 6.53 21.67 3.47
CA GLY A 514 6.20 21.13 2.15
C GLY A 514 6.80 19.74 1.90
N ALA A 515 7.71 19.27 2.78
CA ALA A 515 8.35 17.95 2.72
C ALA A 515 9.03 17.67 1.37
N ASN A 516 9.86 18.60 0.88
CA ASN A 516 10.48 18.46 -0.43
C ASN A 516 11.51 17.32 -0.44
N PHE A 517 12.37 17.29 0.58
CA PHE A 517 13.45 16.33 0.84
C PHE A 517 14.42 16.07 -0.32
N ASN A 518 14.33 16.88 -1.37
CA ASN A 518 14.94 16.67 -2.66
C ASN A 518 15.16 18.03 -3.33
N PRO A 519 16.42 18.37 -3.69
CA PRO A 519 16.71 19.62 -4.36
C PRO A 519 15.99 19.76 -5.71
N ALA A 520 15.78 18.67 -6.46
CA ALA A 520 15.05 18.68 -7.73
C ALA A 520 13.57 19.05 -7.54
N VAL A 521 12.91 18.54 -6.49
CA VAL A 521 11.54 18.94 -6.11
C VAL A 521 11.48 20.44 -5.78
N SER A 522 12.43 20.91 -4.98
CA SER A 522 12.51 22.33 -4.61
C SER A 522 12.71 23.22 -5.83
N VAL A 523 13.55 22.81 -6.78
CA VAL A 523 13.78 23.53 -8.04
C VAL A 523 12.53 23.53 -8.93
N THR A 524 11.80 22.41 -9.08
CA THR A 524 10.54 22.37 -9.84
C THR A 524 9.53 23.38 -9.31
N LEU A 525 9.39 23.47 -7.98
CA LEU A 525 8.52 24.47 -7.33
C LEU A 525 8.98 25.90 -7.62
N GLY A 526 10.29 26.15 -7.60
CA GLY A 526 10.87 27.46 -7.98
C GLY A 526 10.58 27.85 -9.43
N ILE A 527 10.73 26.91 -10.38
CA ILE A 527 10.45 27.13 -11.81
C ILE A 527 8.96 27.39 -12.02
N SER A 528 8.08 26.59 -11.41
CA SER A 528 6.63 26.78 -11.51
C SER A 528 6.21 28.18 -11.03
N ARG A 529 6.72 28.62 -9.87
CA ARG A 529 6.46 29.96 -9.35
C ARG A 529 6.97 31.05 -10.30
N ALA A 530 8.17 30.89 -10.86
CA ALA A 530 8.74 31.84 -11.82
C ALA A 530 7.90 31.96 -13.11
N MET A 531 7.18 30.91 -13.49
CA MET A 531 6.24 30.92 -14.62
C MET A 531 4.85 31.48 -14.27
N GLY A 532 4.61 31.91 -13.03
CA GLY A 532 3.33 32.46 -12.56
C GLY A 532 2.40 31.45 -11.86
N GLY A 533 2.88 30.23 -11.61
CA GLY A 533 2.12 29.16 -10.94
C GLY A 533 2.37 29.06 -9.44
N PRO A 534 1.87 27.99 -8.79
CA PRO A 534 2.18 27.69 -7.39
C PRO A 534 3.64 27.24 -7.22
N GLY A 535 4.23 27.53 -6.05
CA GLY A 535 5.57 27.07 -5.71
C GLY A 535 6.34 27.95 -4.73
N LEU A 536 7.66 27.74 -4.66
CA LEU A 536 8.56 28.35 -3.69
C LEU A 536 9.35 29.52 -4.29
N ASP A 537 9.70 30.50 -3.47
CA ASP A 537 10.66 31.53 -3.88
C ASP A 537 12.08 30.98 -3.93
N TRP A 538 12.93 31.54 -4.81
CA TRP A 538 14.28 31.04 -5.04
C TRP A 538 15.21 31.11 -3.82
N LYS A 539 14.94 32.00 -2.85
CA LYS A 539 15.72 32.03 -1.60
C LYS A 539 15.39 30.79 -0.75
N THR A 540 14.12 30.45 -0.61
CA THR A 540 13.72 29.21 0.07
C THR A 540 14.24 27.97 -0.65
N VAL A 541 14.20 27.93 -1.98
CA VAL A 541 14.78 26.84 -2.79
C VAL A 541 16.28 26.65 -2.48
N GLY A 542 17.05 27.74 -2.44
CA GLY A 542 18.48 27.67 -2.12
C GLY A 542 18.77 27.18 -0.70
N ILE A 543 17.97 27.62 0.29
CA ILE A 543 18.08 27.17 1.68
C ILE A 543 17.77 25.67 1.78
N TYR A 544 16.66 25.23 1.18
CA TYR A 544 16.24 23.82 1.22
C TYR A 544 17.29 22.92 0.55
N ALA A 545 17.78 23.29 -0.63
CA ALA A 545 18.79 22.51 -1.34
C ALA A 545 20.09 22.34 -0.50
N GLY A 546 20.52 23.41 0.19
CA GLY A 546 21.67 23.34 1.10
C GLY A 546 21.44 22.41 2.29
N VAL A 547 20.29 22.54 2.97
CA VAL A 547 19.92 21.71 4.13
C VAL A 547 19.76 20.23 3.75
N GLN A 548 19.07 19.95 2.64
CA GLN A 548 18.87 18.60 2.12
C GLN A 548 20.21 17.94 1.77
N THR A 549 21.12 18.67 1.13
CA THR A 549 22.46 18.14 0.80
C THR A 549 23.27 17.83 2.06
N ALA A 550 23.24 18.70 3.07
CA ALA A 550 23.90 18.45 4.36
C ALA A 550 23.34 17.21 5.07
N ALA A 551 22.01 17.05 5.07
CA ALA A 551 21.34 15.87 5.61
C ALA A 551 21.73 14.59 4.87
N GLY A 552 21.83 14.64 3.54
CA GLY A 552 22.24 13.50 2.72
C GLY A 552 23.67 13.05 2.99
N ILE A 553 24.62 13.99 3.13
CA ILE A 553 26.00 13.67 3.50
C ILE A 553 26.05 13.05 4.91
N ALA A 554 25.33 13.65 5.88
CA ALA A 554 25.27 13.13 7.24
C ALA A 554 24.70 11.70 7.29
N ALA A 555 23.60 11.45 6.60
CA ALA A 555 23.01 10.11 6.49
C ALA A 555 23.96 9.10 5.83
N ALA A 556 24.68 9.53 4.80
CA ALA A 556 25.61 8.68 4.08
C ALA A 556 26.81 8.25 4.91
N ILE A 557 27.36 9.18 5.70
CA ILE A 557 28.38 8.87 6.71
C ILE A 557 27.81 7.91 7.77
N CYS A 558 26.59 8.15 8.26
CA CYS A 558 25.98 7.32 9.29
C CYS A 558 25.79 5.87 8.86
N TYR A 559 25.20 5.60 7.69
CA TYR A 559 25.08 4.21 7.23
C TYR A 559 26.45 3.60 6.93
N SER A 560 27.42 4.39 6.45
CA SER A 560 28.76 3.88 6.13
C SER A 560 29.49 3.42 7.40
N LEU A 561 29.33 4.17 8.50
CA LEU A 561 29.85 3.79 9.81
C LEU A 561 29.10 2.59 10.40
N LEU A 562 27.77 2.54 10.23
CA LEU A 562 26.95 1.44 10.72
C LEU A 562 27.35 0.08 10.11
N PHE A 563 27.60 0.05 8.81
CA PHE A 563 27.96 -1.17 8.07
C PHE A 563 29.48 -1.37 7.92
N GLY A 564 30.29 -0.35 8.23
CA GLY A 564 31.73 -0.35 7.91
C GLY A 564 32.01 -0.41 6.40
N GLN A 565 31.03 -0.06 5.57
CA GLN A 565 31.05 -0.20 4.11
C GLN A 565 30.28 0.94 3.45
N SER A 566 30.71 1.36 2.27
CA SER A 566 29.97 2.27 1.38
C SER A 566 29.74 1.60 0.02
N PHE A 567 29.02 2.26 -0.89
CA PHE A 567 28.82 1.79 -2.27
C PHE A 567 28.93 2.98 -3.22
N ASN A 568 29.48 2.76 -4.42
CA ASN A 568 29.69 3.82 -5.40
C ASN A 568 28.42 4.11 -6.19
N LEU A 569 28.23 5.39 -6.53
CA LEU A 569 27.31 5.81 -7.57
C LEU A 569 27.95 5.62 -8.95
N ALA A 570 27.29 4.89 -9.85
CA ALA A 570 27.68 4.76 -11.25
C ALA A 570 26.54 4.10 -12.05
N PRO A 571 26.49 4.27 -13.39
CA PRO A 571 25.64 3.45 -14.25
C PRO A 571 25.86 1.95 -13.98
N ALA A 572 24.78 1.16 -14.02
CA ALA A 572 24.87 -0.27 -13.85
C ALA A 572 25.75 -0.90 -14.95
N LYS A 573 26.36 -2.05 -14.63
CA LYS A 573 27.27 -2.73 -15.56
C LYS A 573 26.57 -3.01 -16.90
N GLY A 574 27.19 -2.56 -17.99
CA GLY A 574 26.65 -2.71 -19.34
C GLY A 574 25.87 -1.50 -19.84
N PHE A 575 25.60 -0.50 -18.99
CA PHE A 575 24.94 0.75 -19.37
C PHE A 575 25.92 1.92 -19.35
N SER A 576 25.72 2.85 -20.28
CA SER A 576 26.46 4.12 -20.33
C SER A 576 25.79 5.22 -19.49
N TRP A 577 26.50 6.33 -19.32
CA TRP A 577 26.01 7.51 -18.60
C TRP A 577 24.70 8.08 -19.13
N TYR A 578 24.43 8.00 -20.44
CA TYR A 578 23.20 8.55 -21.02
C TYR A 578 21.99 7.61 -20.87
N HIS A 579 22.20 6.29 -20.76
CA HIS A 579 21.10 5.37 -20.42
C HIS A 579 20.67 5.58 -18.97
N ALA A 580 21.65 5.67 -18.06
CA ALA A 580 21.39 6.00 -16.65
C ALA A 580 20.80 7.40 -16.50
N GLY A 581 21.38 8.40 -17.17
CA GLY A 581 20.89 9.77 -17.17
C GLY A 581 19.46 9.91 -17.68
N LEU A 582 19.08 9.16 -18.73
CA LEU A 582 17.69 9.15 -19.22
C LEU A 582 16.73 8.56 -18.19
N CYS A 583 17.13 7.50 -17.47
CA CYS A 583 16.34 6.96 -16.37
C CYS A 583 16.14 7.98 -15.24
N GLU A 584 17.24 8.64 -14.83
CA GLU A 584 17.20 9.67 -13.78
C GLU A 584 16.34 10.87 -14.20
N LEU A 585 16.43 11.31 -15.46
CA LEU A 585 15.59 12.37 -16.00
C LEU A 585 14.11 12.01 -15.96
N LEU A 586 13.73 10.83 -16.48
CA LEU A 586 12.32 10.44 -16.63
C LEU A 586 11.63 10.15 -15.30
N TYR A 587 12.32 9.52 -14.35
CA TYR A 587 11.72 9.24 -13.04
C TYR A 587 11.83 10.42 -12.07
N THR A 588 12.81 11.32 -12.22
CA THR A 588 12.77 12.62 -11.51
C THR A 588 11.66 13.49 -12.07
N PHE A 589 11.46 13.51 -13.40
CA PHE A 589 10.30 14.12 -14.02
C PHE A 589 9.00 13.58 -13.41
N MET A 590 8.83 12.26 -13.37
CA MET A 590 7.63 11.65 -12.80
C MET A 590 7.44 12.07 -11.34
N LEU A 591 8.48 11.94 -10.51
CA LEU A 591 8.44 12.31 -9.09
C LEU A 591 8.01 13.77 -8.90
N THR A 592 8.69 14.72 -9.54
CA THR A 592 8.40 16.15 -9.34
C THR A 592 7.10 16.56 -10.03
N PHE A 593 6.73 15.95 -11.16
CA PHE A 593 5.45 16.17 -11.83
C PHE A 593 4.28 15.71 -10.95
N VAL A 594 4.40 14.54 -10.29
CA VAL A 594 3.40 14.08 -9.33
C VAL A 594 3.33 15.05 -8.15
N VAL A 595 4.46 15.46 -7.56
CA VAL A 595 4.47 16.47 -6.47
C VAL A 595 3.70 17.74 -6.88
N MET A 596 3.95 18.26 -8.08
CA MET A 596 3.26 19.46 -8.56
C MET A 596 1.74 19.25 -8.64
N ASN A 597 1.29 18.11 -9.17
CA ASN A 597 -0.12 17.82 -9.38
C ASN A 597 -0.89 17.45 -8.10
N VAL A 598 -0.26 16.74 -7.17
CA VAL A 598 -0.95 16.19 -5.97
C VAL A 598 -0.72 17.02 -4.72
N ALA A 599 0.33 17.85 -4.66
CA ALA A 599 0.61 18.69 -3.50
C ALA A 599 0.56 20.18 -3.83
N ALA A 600 1.22 20.63 -4.92
CA ALA A 600 1.39 22.06 -5.17
C ALA A 600 0.22 22.74 -5.90
N ALA A 601 -0.52 22.00 -6.73
CA ALA A 601 -1.59 22.57 -7.57
C ALA A 601 -2.64 23.32 -6.75
N LYS A 602 -3.19 24.43 -7.28
CA LYS A 602 -4.07 25.33 -6.50
C LYS A 602 -5.32 24.62 -6.00
N LYS A 603 -5.83 23.62 -6.73
CA LYS A 603 -6.97 22.79 -6.30
C LYS A 603 -6.74 22.06 -4.97
N ASN A 604 -5.49 21.83 -4.59
CA ASN A 604 -5.14 21.13 -3.35
C ASN A 604 -4.95 22.11 -2.17
N VAL A 605 -5.10 23.42 -2.41
CA VAL A 605 -5.09 24.45 -1.37
C VAL A 605 -6.50 24.55 -0.79
N GLY A 606 -6.65 24.26 0.51
CA GLY A 606 -7.93 24.33 1.23
C GLY A 606 -8.68 22.99 1.29
N GLU A 607 -8.63 22.17 0.25
CA GLU A 607 -9.05 20.76 0.31
C GLU A 607 -7.84 19.87 0.60
N LYS A 608 -7.77 19.31 1.82
CA LYS A 608 -6.70 18.37 2.20
C LYS A 608 -6.92 17.02 1.51
N ASN A 609 -6.64 16.92 0.21
CA ASN A 609 -6.44 15.62 -0.41
C ASN A 609 -5.43 14.86 0.47
N GLN A 610 -5.67 13.58 0.73
CA GLN A 610 -4.77 12.81 1.61
C GLN A 610 -3.87 11.85 0.84
N TYR A 611 -4.15 11.57 -0.43
CA TYR A 611 -3.34 10.63 -1.21
C TYR A 611 -1.96 11.19 -1.60
N TYR A 612 -1.67 12.49 -1.43
CA TYR A 612 -0.42 13.12 -1.89
C TYR A 612 0.84 12.36 -1.47
N GLY A 613 0.98 12.01 -0.19
CA GLY A 613 2.18 11.33 0.31
C GLY A 613 2.36 9.94 -0.30
N MET A 614 1.25 9.22 -0.52
CA MET A 614 1.25 7.90 -1.16
C MET A 614 1.58 8.01 -2.66
N ALA A 615 0.96 8.95 -3.36
CA ALA A 615 1.19 9.18 -4.79
C ALA A 615 2.65 9.56 -5.07
N ILE A 616 3.25 10.43 -4.25
CA ILE A 616 4.66 10.82 -4.38
C ILE A 616 5.59 9.64 -4.08
N ALA A 617 5.33 8.87 -3.03
CA ALA A 617 6.15 7.71 -2.70
C ALA A 617 6.09 6.61 -3.77
N PHE A 618 4.92 6.41 -4.39
CA PHE A 618 4.74 5.38 -5.40
C PHE A 618 5.49 5.66 -6.71
N THR A 619 5.89 6.90 -7.00
CA THR A 619 6.84 7.19 -8.10
C THR A 619 8.22 6.63 -7.79
N VAL A 620 8.65 6.64 -6.52
CA VAL A 620 9.92 6.05 -6.08
C VAL A 620 9.86 4.53 -6.13
N VAL A 621 8.73 3.89 -5.79
CA VAL A 621 8.54 2.46 -6.04
C VAL A 621 8.71 2.16 -7.53
N ALA A 622 8.04 2.92 -8.40
CA ALA A 622 8.13 2.74 -9.84
C ALA A 622 9.57 2.87 -10.37
N GLY A 623 10.29 3.91 -9.94
CA GLY A 623 11.66 4.17 -10.37
C GLY A 623 12.69 3.20 -9.79
N ALA A 624 12.59 2.83 -8.50
CA ALA A 624 13.54 1.94 -7.85
C ALA A 624 13.56 0.55 -8.51
N TYR A 625 12.39 0.04 -8.91
CA TYR A 625 12.27 -1.27 -9.55
C TYR A 625 12.36 -1.23 -11.09
N GLY A 626 11.91 -0.14 -11.72
CA GLY A 626 12.03 0.05 -13.16
C GLY A 626 13.42 0.53 -13.57
N ALA A 627 13.78 1.76 -13.18
CA ALA A 627 15.04 2.39 -13.56
C ALA A 627 16.26 1.92 -12.73
N GLY A 628 16.05 1.40 -11.52
CA GLY A 628 17.15 1.04 -10.62
C GLY A 628 18.14 0.02 -11.18
N ALA A 629 17.69 -0.89 -12.06
CA ALA A 629 18.56 -1.85 -12.74
C ALA A 629 19.55 -1.19 -13.75
N VAL A 630 19.30 0.07 -14.12
CA VAL A 630 20.09 0.83 -15.10
C VAL A 630 20.91 1.93 -14.42
N SER A 631 20.27 2.76 -13.58
CA SER A 631 20.92 3.93 -12.96
C SER A 631 21.17 3.78 -11.45
N GLY A 632 20.62 2.76 -10.80
CA GLY A 632 20.57 2.70 -9.33
C GLY A 632 19.43 3.53 -8.70
N GLY A 633 18.79 4.41 -9.48
CA GLY A 633 17.54 5.10 -9.13
C GLY A 633 17.67 6.13 -8.01
N CYS A 634 18.44 7.19 -8.23
CA CYS A 634 18.63 8.27 -7.23
C CYS A 634 17.43 9.20 -7.16
N PHE A 635 17.04 9.76 -8.30
CA PHE A 635 15.96 10.72 -8.51
C PHE A 635 16.02 11.96 -7.61
N ASN A 636 17.19 12.23 -7.02
CA ASN A 636 17.38 13.18 -5.94
C ASN A 636 18.86 13.60 -5.83
N PRO A 637 19.17 14.88 -6.10
CA PRO A 637 20.53 15.40 -5.99
C PRO A 637 21.20 15.16 -4.63
N ALA A 638 20.44 15.22 -3.52
CA ALA A 638 20.98 14.98 -2.19
C ALA A 638 21.36 13.51 -1.96
N VAL A 639 20.61 12.57 -2.56
CA VAL A 639 20.94 11.13 -2.54
C VAL A 639 22.24 10.92 -3.34
N ALA A 640 22.29 11.43 -4.58
CA ALA A 640 23.44 11.28 -5.46
C ALA A 640 24.73 11.86 -4.83
N LEU A 641 24.68 13.09 -4.31
CA LEU A 641 25.81 13.74 -3.65
C LEU A 641 26.22 13.03 -2.36
N GLY A 642 25.27 12.57 -1.54
CA GLY A 642 25.55 11.86 -0.29
C GLY A 642 26.31 10.56 -0.53
N ILE A 643 25.86 9.75 -1.50
CA ILE A 643 26.52 8.50 -1.89
C ILE A 643 27.95 8.79 -2.35
N ASP A 644 28.13 9.69 -3.31
CA ASP A 644 29.41 10.01 -3.94
C ASP A 644 30.45 10.55 -2.92
N VAL A 645 30.02 11.38 -1.97
CA VAL A 645 30.88 11.86 -0.88
C VAL A 645 31.29 10.71 0.06
N SER A 646 30.34 9.86 0.48
CA SER A 646 30.63 8.72 1.37
C SER A 646 31.50 7.64 0.71
N SER A 647 31.46 7.56 -0.61
CA SER A 647 32.18 6.57 -1.42
C SER A 647 33.42 7.13 -2.10
N ALA A 648 33.85 8.37 -1.80
CA ALA A 648 34.92 9.06 -2.52
C ALA A 648 36.23 8.25 -2.64
N GLY A 649 36.56 7.44 -1.63
CA GLY A 649 37.73 6.55 -1.65
C GLY A 649 37.63 5.35 -2.62
N ARG A 650 36.45 5.10 -3.19
CA ARG A 650 36.15 4.02 -4.14
C ARG A 650 35.80 4.56 -5.53
N GLY A 651 35.34 5.80 -5.63
CA GLY A 651 34.95 6.48 -6.86
C GLY A 651 34.21 7.78 -6.55
N PHE A 652 34.43 8.83 -7.35
CA PHE A 652 33.84 10.15 -7.14
C PHE A 652 33.50 10.83 -8.48
N GLY A 653 32.48 11.68 -8.49
CA GLY A 653 32.16 12.61 -9.59
C GLY A 653 30.93 12.22 -10.41
N TRP A 654 30.41 11.00 -10.24
CA TRP A 654 29.20 10.57 -10.93
C TRP A 654 27.97 11.37 -10.51
N SER A 655 27.95 11.87 -9.28
CA SER A 655 26.85 12.70 -8.78
C SER A 655 26.56 13.90 -9.67
N ILE A 656 27.58 14.53 -10.28
CA ILE A 656 27.40 15.70 -11.15
C ILE A 656 26.51 15.36 -12.35
N ALA A 657 26.75 14.22 -12.99
CA ALA A 657 25.94 13.80 -14.14
C ALA A 657 24.50 13.53 -13.72
N TYR A 658 24.29 12.82 -12.60
CA TYR A 658 22.95 12.52 -12.07
C TYR A 658 22.19 13.80 -11.76
N VAL A 659 22.81 14.73 -11.03
CA VAL A 659 22.22 16.02 -10.68
C VAL A 659 21.76 16.80 -11.91
N ILE A 660 22.56 16.81 -12.99
CA ILE A 660 22.17 17.50 -14.23
C ILE A 660 20.89 16.89 -14.82
N PHE A 661 20.83 15.56 -14.96
CA PHE A 661 19.64 14.89 -15.51
C PHE A 661 18.41 15.02 -14.60
N GLU A 662 18.58 14.95 -13.29
CA GLU A 662 17.53 15.15 -12.31
C GLU A 662 16.95 16.58 -12.39
N LEU A 663 17.80 17.61 -12.51
CA LEU A 663 17.36 19.00 -12.69
C LEU A 663 16.70 19.24 -14.05
N LEU A 664 17.12 18.54 -15.11
CA LEU A 664 16.42 18.56 -16.39
C LEU A 664 15.03 17.92 -16.29
N GLY A 665 14.90 16.81 -15.58
CA GLY A 665 13.62 16.19 -15.27
C GLY A 665 12.70 17.13 -14.48
N ALA A 666 13.26 17.83 -13.49
CA ALA A 666 12.58 18.85 -12.70
C ALA A 666 12.05 20.02 -13.55
N ALA A 667 12.83 20.50 -14.52
CA ALA A 667 12.41 21.56 -15.44
C ALA A 667 11.32 21.08 -16.41
N MET A 668 11.46 19.86 -16.95
CA MET A 668 10.46 19.23 -17.81
C MET A 668 9.12 19.06 -17.09
N ALA A 669 9.15 18.67 -15.82
CA ALA A 669 7.95 18.53 -14.99
C ALA A 669 7.22 19.87 -14.81
N ALA A 670 7.93 20.95 -14.50
CA ALA A 670 7.32 22.27 -14.38
C ALA A 670 6.67 22.74 -15.70
N ALA A 671 7.35 22.50 -16.83
CA ALA A 671 6.84 22.86 -18.15
C ALA A 671 5.56 22.09 -18.50
N LEU A 672 5.56 20.76 -18.34
CA LEU A 672 4.39 19.94 -18.63
C LEU A 672 3.27 20.15 -17.63
N PHE A 673 3.58 20.46 -16.36
CA PHE A 673 2.59 20.84 -15.36
C PHE A 673 1.78 22.06 -15.82
N LYS A 674 2.42 23.09 -16.37
CA LYS A 674 1.73 24.24 -16.96
C LYS A 674 0.82 23.87 -18.14
N VAL A 675 1.20 22.87 -18.94
CA VAL A 675 0.39 22.40 -20.08
C VAL A 675 -0.85 21.63 -19.61
N VAL A 676 -0.70 20.76 -18.60
CA VAL A 676 -1.81 19.94 -18.08
C VAL A 676 -2.67 20.67 -17.05
N ARG A 677 -2.18 21.80 -16.50
CA ARG A 677 -2.91 22.66 -15.57
C ARG A 677 -2.77 24.16 -15.91
N PRO A 678 -3.22 24.59 -17.10
CA PRO A 678 -3.17 26.00 -17.46
C PRO A 678 -3.93 26.89 -16.46
N GLU A 679 -4.96 26.37 -15.77
CA GLU A 679 -5.72 27.06 -14.73
C GLU A 679 -4.86 27.55 -13.56
N ASP A 680 -3.80 26.82 -13.22
CA ASP A 680 -2.86 27.22 -12.16
C ASP A 680 -2.02 28.44 -12.58
N PHE A 681 -1.99 28.76 -13.87
CA PHE A 681 -1.25 29.86 -14.49
C PHE A 681 -2.17 30.90 -15.13
N GLY A 682 -3.49 30.87 -14.87
CA GLY A 682 -4.47 31.83 -15.39
C GLY A 682 -5.01 31.53 -16.79
N GLY A 683 -4.78 30.32 -17.32
CA GLY A 683 -5.42 29.81 -18.54
C GLY A 683 -6.62 28.91 -18.27
N GLU A 684 -7.11 28.22 -19.30
CA GLU A 684 -8.27 27.32 -19.22
C GLU A 684 -7.92 25.91 -19.72
N LYS A 685 -8.56 24.89 -19.12
CA LYS A 685 -8.41 23.50 -19.57
C LYS A 685 -8.96 23.36 -20.99
N SER A 686 -8.29 22.56 -21.81
CA SER A 686 -8.67 22.30 -23.20
C SER A 686 -8.59 20.81 -23.53
N GLN A 687 -9.10 20.42 -24.70
CA GLN A 687 -8.91 19.05 -25.18
C GLN A 687 -7.42 18.66 -25.31
N VAL A 688 -6.53 19.62 -25.63
CA VAL A 688 -5.09 19.36 -25.70
C VAL A 688 -4.54 19.00 -24.31
N THR A 689 -5.01 19.68 -23.26
CA THR A 689 -4.67 19.38 -21.85
C THR A 689 -4.99 17.93 -21.51
N GLU A 690 -6.18 17.46 -21.88
CA GLU A 690 -6.63 16.09 -21.66
C GLU A 690 -5.81 15.07 -22.47
N LEU A 691 -5.56 15.34 -23.75
CA LEU A 691 -4.82 14.42 -24.62
C LEU A 691 -3.35 14.29 -24.19
N VAL A 692 -2.73 15.39 -23.75
CA VAL A 692 -1.37 15.36 -23.18
C VAL A 692 -1.37 14.57 -21.87
N SER A 693 -2.39 14.73 -21.02
CA SER A 693 -2.56 13.93 -19.81
C SER A 693 -2.63 12.43 -20.12
N GLU A 694 -3.50 12.01 -21.04
CA GLU A 694 -3.64 10.62 -21.46
C GLU A 694 -2.35 10.05 -22.07
N PHE A 695 -1.63 10.85 -22.87
CA PHE A 695 -0.32 10.48 -23.41
C PHE A 695 0.70 10.24 -22.29
N LEU A 696 0.86 11.20 -21.37
CA LEU A 696 1.89 11.16 -20.32
C LEU A 696 1.67 10.02 -19.34
N GLY A 697 0.43 9.82 -18.89
CA GLY A 697 0.11 8.71 -17.99
C GLY A 697 0.35 7.35 -18.64
N THR A 698 -0.06 7.19 -19.89
CA THR A 698 0.19 5.94 -20.64
C THR A 698 1.68 5.73 -20.93
N TYR A 699 2.40 6.80 -21.26
CA TYR A 699 3.84 6.76 -21.48
C TYR A 699 4.57 6.28 -20.22
N MET A 700 4.31 6.87 -19.06
CA MET A 700 4.95 6.46 -17.81
C MET A 700 4.56 5.04 -17.40
N LEU A 701 3.32 4.63 -17.62
CA LEU A 701 2.86 3.26 -17.39
C LEU A 701 3.68 2.26 -18.23
N VAL A 702 3.69 2.41 -19.56
CA VAL A 702 4.35 1.46 -20.47
C VAL A 702 5.87 1.49 -20.32
N LEU A 703 6.46 2.65 -20.01
CA LEU A 703 7.89 2.76 -19.69
C LEU A 703 8.22 1.94 -18.45
N THR A 704 7.41 2.06 -17.39
CA THR A 704 7.58 1.29 -16.15
C THR A 704 7.42 -0.21 -16.41
N VAL A 705 6.47 -0.63 -17.26
CA VAL A 705 6.31 -2.03 -17.70
C VAL A 705 7.61 -2.54 -18.32
N GLY A 706 8.11 -1.88 -19.36
CA GLY A 706 9.25 -2.40 -20.10
C GLY A 706 10.55 -2.41 -19.31
N LEU A 707 10.80 -1.38 -18.50
CA LEU A 707 11.98 -1.34 -17.63
C LEU A 707 11.93 -2.43 -16.56
N ASN A 708 10.76 -2.70 -15.96
CA ASN A 708 10.64 -3.79 -14.98
C ASN A 708 10.83 -5.17 -15.62
N VAL A 709 10.28 -5.41 -16.81
CA VAL A 709 10.39 -6.70 -17.50
C VAL A 709 11.83 -6.94 -17.95
N LEU A 710 12.45 -5.98 -18.65
CA LEU A 710 13.84 -6.11 -19.12
C LEU A 710 14.86 -6.10 -17.97
N GLY A 711 14.55 -5.39 -16.87
CA GLY A 711 15.33 -5.40 -15.64
C GLY A 711 15.13 -6.65 -14.78
N SER A 712 14.24 -7.58 -15.17
CA SER A 712 13.90 -8.78 -14.39
C SER A 712 13.53 -8.46 -12.93
N SER A 713 12.74 -7.39 -12.75
CA SER A 713 12.38 -6.86 -11.43
C SER A 713 11.62 -7.88 -10.60
N LYS A 714 12.02 -8.04 -9.34
CA LYS A 714 11.37 -8.93 -8.36
C LYS A 714 10.01 -8.41 -7.89
N ALA A 715 9.67 -7.16 -8.19
CA ALA A 715 8.44 -6.50 -7.78
C ALA A 715 7.71 -5.87 -8.97
N ALA A 716 7.89 -6.41 -10.19
CA ALA A 716 7.41 -5.81 -11.44
C ALA A 716 5.95 -5.35 -11.38
N ALA A 717 5.02 -6.23 -11.00
CA ALA A 717 3.59 -5.90 -10.93
C ALA A 717 3.28 -4.79 -9.91
N PHE A 718 3.92 -4.80 -8.74
CA PHE A 718 3.75 -3.76 -7.73
C PHE A 718 4.36 -2.43 -8.18
N SER A 719 5.51 -2.44 -8.86
CA SER A 719 6.16 -1.26 -9.43
C SER A 719 5.31 -0.61 -10.51
N ILE A 720 4.75 -1.39 -11.43
CA ILE A 720 3.88 -0.92 -12.51
C ILE A 720 2.59 -0.32 -11.92
N ALA A 721 2.00 -1.02 -10.94
CA ALA A 721 0.84 -0.54 -10.20
C ALA A 721 1.10 0.78 -9.46
N ALA A 722 2.26 0.92 -8.81
CA ALA A 722 2.65 2.13 -8.12
C ALA A 722 2.80 3.31 -9.11
N GLY A 723 3.45 3.07 -10.25
CA GLY A 723 3.55 4.06 -11.33
C GLY A 723 2.18 4.52 -11.83
N LEU A 724 1.29 3.57 -12.13
CA LEU A 724 -0.09 3.84 -12.54
C LEU A 724 -0.86 4.66 -11.50
N THR A 725 -0.84 4.21 -10.24
CA THR A 725 -1.51 4.87 -9.12
C THR A 725 -1.09 6.34 -8.99
N SER A 726 0.22 6.59 -9.10
CA SER A 726 0.80 7.94 -8.98
C SER A 726 0.29 8.85 -10.10
N MET A 727 0.26 8.34 -11.34
CA MET A 727 -0.23 9.11 -12.49
C MET A 727 -1.74 9.31 -12.45
N ILE A 728 -2.52 8.34 -11.96
CA ILE A 728 -3.97 8.50 -11.76
C ILE A 728 -4.25 9.63 -10.77
N TYR A 729 -3.56 9.67 -9.63
CA TYR A 729 -3.73 10.76 -8.66
C TYR A 729 -3.27 12.12 -9.21
N ALA A 730 -2.25 12.16 -10.05
CA ALA A 730 -1.76 13.39 -10.64
C ALA A 730 -2.71 13.97 -11.70
N LEU A 731 -3.35 13.12 -12.49
CA LEU A 731 -4.01 13.51 -13.74
C LEU A 731 -5.50 13.14 -13.83
N GLY A 732 -6.06 12.45 -12.83
CA GLY A 732 -7.45 12.00 -12.84
C GLY A 732 -8.47 13.13 -12.99
N ASP A 733 -8.21 14.30 -12.40
CA ASP A 733 -9.06 15.49 -12.57
C ASP A 733 -8.74 16.31 -13.83
N VAL A 734 -7.72 15.91 -14.60
CA VAL A 734 -7.37 16.54 -15.88
C VAL A 734 -8.12 15.85 -17.01
N SER A 735 -7.99 14.52 -17.14
CA SER A 735 -8.59 13.76 -18.26
C SER A 735 -9.47 12.57 -17.83
N GLY A 736 -9.65 12.33 -16.53
CA GLY A 736 -10.18 11.06 -16.02
C GLY A 736 -9.11 9.98 -15.84
N ALA A 737 -7.88 10.21 -16.33
CA ALA A 737 -6.74 9.29 -16.24
C ALA A 737 -7.06 7.86 -16.71
N HIS A 738 -7.62 7.74 -17.92
CA HIS A 738 -8.03 6.43 -18.45
C HIS A 738 -6.82 5.53 -18.71
N PHE A 739 -5.78 6.08 -19.35
CA PHE A 739 -4.49 5.46 -19.68
C PHE A 739 -4.53 4.06 -20.33
N ASN A 740 -5.72 3.67 -20.79
CA ASN A 740 -6.05 2.34 -21.22
C ASN A 740 -7.28 2.40 -22.13
N PRO A 741 -7.16 1.97 -23.41
CA PRO A 741 -8.30 1.94 -24.31
C PRO A 741 -9.44 1.04 -23.83
N ALA A 742 -9.15 -0.06 -23.12
CA ALA A 742 -10.17 -0.94 -22.54
C ALA A 742 -10.97 -0.23 -21.43
N VAL A 743 -10.30 0.54 -20.58
CA VAL A 743 -10.96 1.38 -19.56
C VAL A 743 -11.83 2.45 -20.22
N THR A 744 -11.31 3.11 -21.26
CA THR A 744 -12.06 4.12 -22.02
C THR A 744 -13.34 3.54 -22.62
N VAL A 745 -13.25 2.33 -23.19
CA VAL A 745 -14.42 1.61 -23.73
C VAL A 745 -15.38 1.17 -22.64
N ALA A 746 -14.90 0.70 -21.48
CA ALA A 746 -15.77 0.33 -20.36
C ALA A 746 -16.58 1.53 -19.85
N ILE A 747 -15.94 2.69 -19.70
CA ILE A 747 -16.60 3.94 -19.29
C ILE A 747 -17.65 4.36 -20.32
N LEU A 748 -17.30 4.33 -21.62
CA LEU A 748 -18.25 4.62 -22.69
C LEU A 748 -19.45 3.65 -22.66
N ALA A 749 -19.20 2.35 -22.55
CA ALA A 749 -20.22 1.30 -22.54
C ALA A 749 -21.11 1.33 -21.30
N SER A 750 -20.66 1.96 -20.21
CA SER A 750 -21.47 2.12 -18.99
C SER A 750 -22.57 3.17 -19.11
N GLY A 751 -22.49 4.06 -20.10
CA GLY A 751 -23.43 5.18 -20.29
C GLY A 751 -23.39 6.23 -19.16
N ARG A 752 -22.37 6.23 -18.29
CA ARG A 752 -22.33 7.08 -17.09
C ARG A 752 -21.58 8.40 -17.23
N CYS A 753 -20.84 8.57 -18.31
CA CYS A 753 -20.06 9.77 -18.57
C CYS A 753 -20.52 10.41 -19.88
N PRO A 754 -21.55 11.28 -19.87
CA PRO A 754 -22.08 11.92 -21.07
C PRO A 754 -21.03 12.73 -21.85
N GLU A 755 -20.01 13.25 -21.15
CA GLU A 755 -18.90 14.01 -21.73
C GLU A 755 -17.98 13.15 -22.62
N LEU A 756 -17.98 11.83 -22.44
CA LEU A 756 -17.17 10.89 -23.21
C LEU A 756 -17.95 10.42 -24.44
N THR A 757 -17.90 11.19 -25.52
CA THR A 757 -18.46 10.76 -26.82
C THR A 757 -17.63 9.65 -27.45
N PRO A 758 -18.18 8.82 -28.37
CA PRO A 758 -17.41 7.83 -29.11
C PRO A 758 -16.19 8.40 -29.85
N ALA A 759 -16.30 9.63 -30.37
CA ALA A 759 -15.19 10.33 -31.00
C ALA A 759 -14.07 10.68 -29.99
N LYS A 760 -14.44 11.19 -28.81
CA LYS A 760 -13.49 11.48 -27.72
C LYS A 760 -12.83 10.20 -27.19
N ALA A 761 -13.60 9.12 -27.06
CA ALA A 761 -13.07 7.81 -26.71
C ALA A 761 -12.04 7.31 -27.75
N GLY A 762 -12.33 7.50 -29.05
CA GLY A 762 -11.41 7.16 -30.13
C GLY A 762 -10.12 7.98 -30.11
N THR A 763 -10.19 9.29 -29.82
CA THR A 763 -8.99 10.13 -29.71
C THR A 763 -8.15 9.80 -28.47
N TYR A 764 -8.80 9.49 -27.34
CA TYR A 764 -8.12 8.99 -26.14
C TYR A 764 -7.40 7.67 -26.43
N ALA A 765 -8.09 6.70 -27.05
CA ALA A 765 -7.47 5.43 -27.41
C ALA A 765 -6.26 5.62 -28.35
N GLY A 766 -6.36 6.50 -29.34
CA GLY A 766 -5.26 6.83 -30.24
C GLY A 766 -4.05 7.44 -29.53
N VAL A 767 -4.26 8.41 -28.63
CA VAL A 767 -3.16 9.08 -27.92
C VAL A 767 -2.52 8.17 -26.86
N GLN A 768 -3.31 7.30 -26.22
CA GLN A 768 -2.82 6.28 -25.30
C GLN A 768 -1.91 5.29 -26.04
N ILE A 769 -2.34 4.77 -27.20
CA ILE A 769 -1.51 3.89 -28.04
C ILE A 769 -0.21 4.59 -28.47
N ALA A 770 -0.29 5.87 -28.87
CA ALA A 770 0.89 6.66 -29.22
C ALA A 770 1.87 6.80 -28.03
N GLY A 771 1.35 7.08 -26.83
CA GLY A 771 2.13 7.12 -25.59
C GLY A 771 2.80 5.78 -25.28
N GLY A 772 2.06 4.68 -25.45
CA GLY A 772 2.58 3.32 -25.26
C GLY A 772 3.70 2.97 -26.24
N ILE A 773 3.56 3.30 -27.53
CA ILE A 773 4.61 3.08 -28.53
C ILE A 773 5.85 3.93 -28.21
N ALA A 774 5.68 5.21 -27.89
CA ALA A 774 6.79 6.10 -27.56
C ALA A 774 7.57 5.61 -26.33
N ALA A 775 6.86 5.17 -25.29
CA ALA A 775 7.47 4.57 -24.10
C ALA A 775 8.19 3.26 -24.43
N ALA A 776 7.61 2.45 -25.33
CA ALA A 776 8.20 1.18 -25.71
C ALA A 776 9.51 1.32 -26.47
N LEU A 777 9.57 2.28 -27.38
CA LEU A 777 10.81 2.66 -28.05
C LEU A 777 11.83 3.26 -27.07
N THR A 778 11.36 3.99 -26.05
CA THR A 778 12.23 4.54 -25.01
C THR A 778 12.89 3.44 -24.18
N TYR A 779 12.14 2.46 -23.64
CA TYR A 779 12.77 1.37 -22.88
C TYR A 779 13.67 0.51 -23.78
N ALA A 780 13.31 0.32 -25.05
CA ALA A 780 14.12 -0.44 -26.00
C ALA A 780 15.46 0.28 -26.24
N PHE A 781 15.45 1.61 -26.39
CA PHE A 781 16.67 2.41 -26.45
C PHE A 781 17.51 2.31 -25.17
N ILE A 782 16.88 2.44 -23.99
CA ILE A 782 17.58 2.32 -22.70
C ILE A 782 18.29 0.95 -22.59
N TYR A 783 17.61 -0.12 -23.02
CA TYR A 783 18.13 -1.49 -23.03
C TYR A 783 18.84 -1.88 -24.35
N GLN A 784 19.38 -0.89 -25.09
CA GLN A 784 20.29 -1.13 -26.21
C GLN A 784 19.69 -2.02 -27.32
N GLY A 785 18.40 -1.82 -27.59
CA GLY A 785 17.62 -2.58 -28.57
C GLY A 785 16.91 -3.81 -28.01
N ALA A 786 17.10 -4.19 -26.73
CA ALA A 786 16.39 -5.34 -26.17
C ALA A 786 14.89 -5.08 -26.02
N THR A 787 14.08 -6.08 -26.36
CA THR A 787 12.61 -6.05 -26.29
C THR A 787 12.07 -7.41 -25.84
N PHE A 788 10.76 -7.49 -25.64
CA PHE A 788 10.04 -8.71 -25.29
C PHE A 788 8.72 -8.75 -26.05
N GLY A 789 8.11 -9.94 -26.15
CA GLY A 789 6.93 -10.17 -26.99
C GLY A 789 5.69 -10.59 -26.23
N LEU A 790 4.53 -10.43 -26.89
CA LEU A 790 3.25 -10.95 -26.44
C LEU A 790 3.09 -12.44 -26.76
N GLY A 791 2.29 -13.12 -25.96
CA GLY A 791 1.87 -14.50 -26.16
C GLY A 791 1.89 -15.34 -24.88
N PRO A 792 1.56 -16.63 -24.99
CA PRO A 792 1.61 -17.54 -23.86
C PRO A 792 3.02 -17.62 -23.25
N VAL A 793 3.10 -17.53 -21.93
CA VAL A 793 4.33 -17.61 -21.14
C VAL A 793 4.52 -19.06 -20.65
N GLY A 794 5.75 -19.56 -20.75
CA GLY A 794 6.08 -20.92 -20.31
C GLY A 794 5.29 -21.99 -21.07
N SER A 795 4.68 -22.93 -20.35
CA SER A 795 3.84 -24.00 -20.91
C SER A 795 2.36 -23.61 -21.07
N SER A 796 2.04 -22.32 -20.96
CA SER A 796 0.65 -21.83 -21.06
C SER A 796 0.14 -21.91 -22.49
N THR A 797 -1.19 -21.90 -22.64
CA THR A 797 -1.86 -21.96 -23.95
C THR A 797 -2.53 -20.62 -24.27
N TRP A 798 -2.90 -20.42 -25.54
CA TRP A 798 -3.71 -19.27 -25.94
C TRP A 798 -5.08 -19.23 -25.24
N ALA A 799 -5.68 -20.38 -24.94
CA ALA A 799 -6.91 -20.42 -24.14
C ALA A 799 -6.66 -19.89 -22.72
N GLY A 800 -5.53 -20.25 -22.11
CA GLY A 800 -5.11 -19.70 -20.83
C GLY A 800 -4.87 -18.19 -20.88
N VAL A 801 -4.22 -17.69 -21.93
CA VAL A 801 -4.07 -16.25 -22.20
C VAL A 801 -5.42 -15.56 -22.32
N SER A 802 -6.38 -16.15 -23.03
CA SER A 802 -7.72 -15.59 -23.18
C SER A 802 -8.44 -15.45 -21.84
N VAL A 803 -8.48 -16.50 -21.03
CA VAL A 803 -9.11 -16.46 -19.70
C VAL A 803 -8.43 -15.42 -18.80
N ALA A 804 -7.09 -15.43 -18.79
CA ALA A 804 -6.29 -14.51 -17.98
C ALA A 804 -6.56 -13.04 -18.32
N GLU A 805 -6.38 -12.65 -19.59
CA GLU A 805 -6.54 -11.26 -20.03
C GLU A 805 -8.00 -10.78 -19.91
N ILE A 806 -8.99 -11.64 -20.19
CA ILE A 806 -10.42 -11.28 -20.01
C ILE A 806 -10.73 -11.02 -18.54
N VAL A 807 -10.38 -11.93 -17.63
CA VAL A 807 -10.77 -11.84 -16.22
C VAL A 807 -10.10 -10.66 -15.52
N TYR A 808 -8.80 -10.45 -15.72
CA TYR A 808 -8.12 -9.36 -14.99
C TYR A 808 -8.28 -7.99 -15.67
N THR A 809 -8.61 -7.93 -16.97
CA THR A 809 -9.08 -6.68 -17.58
C THR A 809 -10.49 -6.35 -17.10
N PHE A 810 -11.35 -7.37 -16.93
CA PHE A 810 -12.63 -7.22 -16.25
C PHE A 810 -12.44 -6.64 -14.84
N VAL A 811 -11.54 -7.18 -14.01
CA VAL A 811 -11.26 -6.64 -12.66
C VAL A 811 -10.86 -5.17 -12.72
N LEU A 812 -9.90 -4.82 -13.59
CA LEU A 812 -9.45 -3.44 -13.75
C LEU A 812 -10.59 -2.49 -14.16
N CYS A 813 -11.31 -2.82 -15.23
CA CYS A 813 -12.38 -1.99 -15.76
C CYS A 813 -13.57 -1.89 -14.80
N PHE A 814 -13.94 -3.00 -14.15
CA PHE A 814 -15.04 -3.05 -13.19
C PHE A 814 -14.75 -2.18 -11.97
N VAL A 815 -13.52 -2.24 -11.45
CA VAL A 815 -13.09 -1.39 -10.33
C VAL A 815 -13.10 0.08 -10.74
N VAL A 816 -12.59 0.44 -11.93
CA VAL A 816 -12.66 1.83 -12.42
C VAL A 816 -14.11 2.33 -12.45
N LEU A 817 -15.03 1.56 -13.03
CA LEU A 817 -16.45 1.94 -13.08
C LEU A 817 -17.03 2.15 -11.68
N CYS A 818 -16.70 1.30 -10.71
CA CYS A 818 -17.22 1.44 -9.36
C CYS A 818 -16.57 2.58 -8.56
N VAL A 819 -15.24 2.72 -8.57
CA VAL A 819 -14.56 3.65 -7.65
C VAL A 819 -14.38 5.06 -8.21
N ALA A 820 -14.48 5.24 -9.54
CA ALA A 820 -14.27 6.54 -10.19
C ALA A 820 -15.53 7.09 -10.88
N VAL A 821 -16.44 6.23 -11.34
CA VAL A 821 -17.59 6.64 -12.17
C VAL A 821 -18.94 6.57 -11.44
N SER A 822 -19.18 5.51 -10.66
CA SER A 822 -20.36 5.33 -9.82
C SER A 822 -20.54 6.50 -8.86
N GLU A 823 -21.78 6.89 -8.59
CA GLU A 823 -22.09 7.89 -7.54
C GLU A 823 -22.34 7.23 -6.17
N ARG A 824 -22.55 5.91 -6.13
CA ARG A 824 -22.79 5.12 -4.92
C ARG A 824 -21.53 4.55 -4.29
N THR A 825 -20.54 4.19 -5.11
CA THR A 825 -19.32 3.49 -4.67
C THR A 825 -18.04 4.29 -4.91
N LYS A 826 -18.18 5.56 -5.32
CA LYS A 826 -17.07 6.48 -5.55
C LYS A 826 -16.15 6.59 -4.34
N ALA A 827 -14.85 6.45 -4.56
CA ALA A 827 -13.86 6.73 -3.53
C ALA A 827 -13.24 8.11 -3.76
N SER A 828 -13.10 8.94 -2.72
CA SER A 828 -12.49 10.27 -2.84
C SER A 828 -10.97 10.25 -2.65
N HIS A 829 -10.45 9.34 -1.82
CA HIS A 829 -9.03 9.29 -1.48
C HIS A 829 -8.35 8.00 -1.95
N LEU A 830 -9.08 6.90 -2.07
CA LEU A 830 -8.50 5.58 -2.34
C LEU A 830 -8.78 5.03 -3.74
N PHE A 831 -9.44 5.80 -4.62
CA PHE A 831 -9.73 5.40 -5.99
C PHE A 831 -8.47 5.00 -6.77
N GLY A 832 -7.42 5.83 -6.72
CA GLY A 832 -6.16 5.57 -7.44
C GLY A 832 -5.46 4.32 -6.92
N LEU A 833 -5.39 4.14 -5.60
CA LEU A 833 -4.85 2.93 -4.99
C LEU A 833 -5.65 1.68 -5.38
N ALA A 834 -6.98 1.75 -5.39
CA ALA A 834 -7.83 0.64 -5.80
C ALA A 834 -7.60 0.26 -7.27
N ILE A 835 -7.58 1.23 -8.18
CA ILE A 835 -7.35 0.99 -9.62
C ILE A 835 -5.95 0.42 -9.86
N GLY A 836 -4.91 1.01 -9.26
CA GLY A 836 -3.55 0.51 -9.40
C GLY A 836 -3.36 -0.89 -8.81
N SER A 837 -4.03 -1.20 -7.69
CA SER A 837 -3.99 -2.52 -7.07
C SER A 837 -4.49 -3.63 -7.99
N CYS A 838 -5.42 -3.34 -8.91
CA CYS A 838 -5.84 -4.31 -9.94
C CYS A 838 -4.67 -4.80 -10.80
N VAL A 839 -3.68 -3.94 -11.09
CA VAL A 839 -2.47 -4.30 -11.84
C VAL A 839 -1.52 -5.17 -11.00
N THR A 840 -1.42 -4.92 -9.69
CA THR A 840 -0.68 -5.82 -8.77
C THR A 840 -1.34 -7.20 -8.75
N VAL A 841 -2.66 -7.23 -8.65
CA VAL A 841 -3.45 -8.48 -8.65
C VAL A 841 -3.20 -9.25 -9.95
N GLY A 842 -3.50 -8.64 -11.10
CA GLY A 842 -3.37 -9.29 -12.40
C GLY A 842 -1.93 -9.70 -12.71
N GLY A 843 -0.96 -8.81 -12.51
CA GLY A 843 0.45 -9.11 -12.80
C GLY A 843 1.00 -10.32 -12.02
N PHE A 844 0.63 -10.49 -10.75
CA PHE A 844 1.06 -11.65 -9.96
C PHE A 844 0.20 -12.91 -10.18
N ALA A 845 -1.10 -12.75 -10.46
CA ALA A 845 -1.98 -13.89 -10.69
C ALA A 845 -1.78 -14.53 -12.06
N ILE A 846 -1.52 -13.74 -13.11
CA ILE A 846 -1.49 -14.23 -14.50
C ILE A 846 -0.23 -13.86 -15.29
N GLY A 847 0.75 -13.17 -14.70
CA GLY A 847 2.00 -12.81 -15.38
C GLY A 847 2.73 -14.04 -15.95
N GLY A 848 2.69 -15.17 -15.25
CA GLY A 848 3.24 -16.45 -15.72
C GLY A 848 2.42 -17.16 -16.81
N ILE A 849 1.26 -16.61 -17.19
CA ILE A 849 0.35 -17.16 -18.21
C ILE A 849 0.39 -16.33 -19.49
N SER A 850 0.10 -15.03 -19.38
CA SER A 850 -0.05 -14.12 -20.52
C SER A 850 0.92 -12.95 -20.54
N GLY A 851 1.69 -12.75 -19.46
CA GLY A 851 2.43 -11.52 -19.20
C GLY A 851 1.62 -10.41 -18.51
N GLY A 852 0.29 -10.54 -18.45
CA GLY A 852 -0.61 -9.60 -17.77
C GLY A 852 -0.64 -8.20 -18.40
N SER A 853 -0.99 -8.11 -19.69
CA SER A 853 -0.99 -6.83 -20.42
C SER A 853 -2.11 -5.90 -19.96
N LEU A 854 -3.35 -6.43 -19.88
CA LEU A 854 -4.55 -5.78 -19.34
C LEU A 854 -4.91 -4.42 -19.97
N ASN A 855 -4.27 -4.07 -21.07
CA ASN A 855 -4.27 -2.72 -21.63
C ASN A 855 -3.83 -2.74 -23.10
N PRO A 856 -4.72 -2.36 -24.04
CA PRO A 856 -4.38 -2.31 -25.45
C PRO A 856 -3.16 -1.42 -25.74
N ALA A 857 -2.98 -0.29 -25.05
CA ALA A 857 -1.82 0.57 -25.25
C ALA A 857 -0.49 -0.07 -24.81
N VAL A 858 -0.51 -0.91 -23.76
CA VAL A 858 0.64 -1.75 -23.38
C VAL A 858 0.89 -2.80 -24.46
N SER A 859 -0.16 -3.50 -24.90
CA SER A 859 -0.10 -4.52 -25.96
C SER A 859 0.48 -3.98 -27.28
N PHE A 860 -0.03 -2.84 -27.76
CA PHE A 860 0.48 -2.18 -28.97
C PHE A 860 1.91 -1.67 -28.80
N GLY A 861 2.26 -1.11 -27.63
CA GLY A 861 3.62 -0.67 -27.34
C GLY A 861 4.63 -1.81 -27.40
N ILE A 862 4.36 -2.92 -26.68
CA ILE A 862 5.20 -4.12 -26.67
C ILE A 862 5.37 -4.65 -28.10
N ALA A 863 4.26 -4.81 -28.84
CA ALA A 863 4.30 -5.32 -30.19
C ALA A 863 5.09 -4.42 -31.15
N ALA A 864 4.93 -3.09 -31.05
CA ALA A 864 5.65 -2.13 -31.89
C ALA A 864 7.16 -2.17 -31.65
N ALA A 865 7.61 -2.15 -30.40
CA ALA A 865 9.04 -2.27 -30.08
C ALA A 865 9.58 -3.63 -30.52
N ASN A 866 8.82 -4.71 -30.33
CA ASN A 866 9.28 -6.05 -30.65
C ASN A 866 9.53 -6.28 -32.16
N ILE A 867 8.93 -5.49 -33.05
CA ILE A 867 9.24 -5.53 -34.50
C ILE A 867 10.73 -5.33 -34.74
N LEU A 868 11.41 -4.49 -33.93
CA LEU A 868 12.85 -4.23 -34.04
C LEU A 868 13.70 -5.51 -33.97
N ASN A 869 13.17 -6.55 -33.30
CA ASN A 869 13.83 -7.84 -33.11
C ASN A 869 13.09 -9.00 -33.81
N GLY A 870 12.36 -8.71 -34.90
CA GLY A 870 11.63 -9.72 -35.68
C GLY A 870 10.33 -10.21 -35.04
N GLY A 871 9.82 -9.47 -34.05
CA GLY A 871 8.54 -9.74 -33.39
C GLY A 871 7.32 -9.55 -34.29
N VAL A 872 6.19 -10.06 -33.84
CA VAL A 872 4.94 -10.14 -34.62
C VAL A 872 3.91 -9.15 -34.09
N PHE A 873 3.51 -8.19 -34.93
CA PHE A 873 2.62 -7.11 -34.52
C PHE A 873 1.16 -7.55 -34.28
N TYR A 874 0.65 -8.53 -35.05
CA TYR A 874 -0.78 -8.87 -35.00
C TYR A 874 -1.25 -9.39 -33.64
N LYS A 875 -0.32 -9.85 -32.79
CA LYS A 875 -0.62 -10.30 -31.42
C LYS A 875 -1.21 -9.18 -30.56
N ALA A 876 -0.88 -7.91 -30.84
CA ALA A 876 -1.50 -6.78 -30.16
C ALA A 876 -3.02 -6.72 -30.38
N PHE A 877 -3.49 -7.07 -31.59
CA PHE A 877 -4.93 -7.12 -31.87
C PHE A 877 -5.62 -8.26 -31.13
N ILE A 878 -4.96 -9.42 -30.99
CA ILE A 878 -5.51 -10.55 -30.22
C ILE A 878 -5.68 -10.14 -28.75
N TYR A 879 -4.64 -9.58 -28.13
CA TYR A 879 -4.72 -9.11 -26.74
C TYR A 879 -5.78 -8.02 -26.60
N SER A 880 -5.78 -7.02 -27.49
CA SER A 880 -6.77 -5.93 -27.46
C SER A 880 -8.20 -6.45 -27.55
N ALA A 881 -8.47 -7.46 -28.37
CA ALA A 881 -9.80 -8.06 -28.46
C ALA A 881 -10.21 -8.72 -27.14
N LEU A 882 -9.30 -9.45 -26.48
CA LEU A 882 -9.54 -10.09 -25.18
C LEU A 882 -9.77 -9.06 -24.06
N GLU A 883 -8.95 -8.01 -24.04
CA GLU A 883 -9.05 -6.90 -23.10
C GLU A 883 -10.39 -6.15 -23.26
N LEU A 884 -10.83 -5.91 -24.50
CA LEU A 884 -12.13 -5.29 -24.79
C LEU A 884 -13.32 -6.17 -24.41
N ILE A 885 -13.20 -7.50 -24.52
CA ILE A 885 -14.22 -8.44 -24.02
C ILE A 885 -14.32 -8.32 -22.49
N GLY A 886 -13.19 -8.25 -21.78
CA GLY A 886 -13.16 -8.00 -20.33
C GLY A 886 -13.81 -6.68 -19.95
N ALA A 887 -13.53 -5.61 -20.68
CA ALA A 887 -14.14 -4.29 -20.50
C ALA A 887 -15.67 -4.30 -20.70
N ALA A 888 -16.16 -4.98 -21.74
CA ALA A 888 -17.60 -5.10 -22.00
C ALA A 888 -18.31 -5.91 -20.91
N ALA A 889 -17.72 -7.01 -20.45
CA ALA A 889 -18.24 -7.79 -19.33
C ALA A 889 -18.30 -6.95 -18.04
N ALA A 890 -17.29 -6.10 -17.79
CA ALA A 890 -17.25 -5.21 -16.64
C ALA A 890 -18.40 -4.21 -16.65
N ALA A 891 -18.65 -3.56 -17.79
CA ALA A 891 -19.78 -2.65 -17.96
C ALA A 891 -21.13 -3.36 -17.73
N GLY A 892 -21.29 -4.59 -18.26
CA GLY A 892 -22.48 -5.41 -18.05
C GLY A 892 -22.75 -5.71 -16.57
N VAL A 893 -21.75 -6.22 -15.85
CA VAL A 893 -21.88 -6.52 -14.40
C VAL A 893 -22.08 -5.24 -13.58
N PHE A 894 -21.45 -4.13 -13.98
CA PHE A 894 -21.66 -2.82 -13.36
C PHE A 894 -23.13 -2.38 -13.46
N MET A 895 -23.75 -2.48 -14.64
CA MET A 895 -25.16 -2.12 -14.82
C MET A 895 -26.12 -2.97 -13.98
N VAL A 896 -25.82 -4.27 -13.78
CA VAL A 896 -26.62 -5.17 -12.93
C VAL A 896 -26.45 -4.85 -11.45
N THR A 897 -25.23 -4.60 -11.00
CA THR A 897 -24.94 -4.33 -9.58
C THR A 897 -25.35 -2.92 -9.16
N HIS A 898 -25.33 -1.95 -10.08
CA HIS A 898 -25.69 -0.55 -9.86
C HIS A 898 -27.03 -0.19 -10.53
N GLU A 899 -27.98 -1.13 -10.56
CA GLU A 899 -29.29 -1.02 -11.24
C GLU A 899 -30.07 0.27 -10.89
N VAL A 900 -29.95 0.73 -9.65
CA VAL A 900 -30.60 1.95 -9.15
C VAL A 900 -30.08 3.17 -9.91
N GLU A 901 -28.77 3.25 -10.11
CA GLU A 901 -28.19 4.33 -10.90
C GLU A 901 -28.61 4.21 -12.35
N THR A 902 -28.73 2.99 -12.88
CA THR A 902 -29.10 2.71 -14.29
C THR A 902 -30.47 3.27 -14.58
N ALA A 903 -31.45 2.95 -13.73
CA ALA A 903 -32.80 3.46 -13.86
C ALA A 903 -32.89 4.99 -13.78
N VAL A 904 -32.05 5.64 -12.97
CA VAL A 904 -32.02 7.12 -12.87
C VAL A 904 -31.44 7.76 -14.12
N ALA A 905 -30.40 7.16 -14.72
CA ALA A 905 -29.81 7.66 -15.95
C ALA A 905 -30.79 7.52 -17.13
N GLU A 906 -31.40 6.34 -17.29
CA GLU A 906 -32.41 6.09 -18.34
C GLU A 906 -33.58 7.07 -18.25
N LYS A 907 -34.06 7.36 -17.03
CA LYS A 907 -35.15 8.34 -16.84
C LYS A 907 -34.74 9.75 -17.28
N LYS A 908 -33.50 10.18 -17.00
CA LYS A 908 -32.99 11.48 -17.47
C LYS A 908 -32.88 11.55 -18.99
N GLU A 909 -32.57 10.45 -19.66
CA GLU A 909 -32.54 10.39 -21.13
C GLU A 909 -33.95 10.43 -21.74
N VAL A 910 -34.95 9.85 -21.09
CA VAL A 910 -36.35 9.91 -21.55
C VAL A 910 -36.96 11.31 -21.33
N ASP A 911 -36.53 12.01 -20.29
CA ASP A 911 -37.03 13.34 -19.93
C ASP A 911 -36.32 14.50 -20.69
N ALA A 912 -35.22 14.21 -21.43
CA ALA A 912 -34.43 15.17 -22.21
C ALA A 912 -34.75 15.09 -23.71
#